data_AF-A0AAP6BDY8-F1
#
_entry.id   AF-A0AAP6BDY8-F1
#
_cell.length_a   1.000
_cell.length_b   1.000
_cell.length_c   1.000
_cell.angle_alpha   90.00
_cell.angle_beta   90.00
_cell.angle_gamma   90.00
#
_symmetry.space_group_name_H-M   'P 1'
#
loop_
_entity.id
_entity.type
_entity.pdbx_description
1 polymer ?
#
loop_
_entity_poly.entity_id
_entity_poly.type
_entity_poly.pdbx_seq_one_letter_code
_entity_poly.pdbx_strand_id
1 'polypeptide(L)'
;MDPRRLALIRSGDAERHTVGSGYLIAPRLVLTARHVLIDRATTKFWPKINVYVGHERDGEQIKTSAQRLWEHPSGLDIALLQLAEEIDLPDPVRWGRPEGRAPLPYEGLGYPWASKNGQLRAPEHLRGFLPVLSGGKDRYVLDQTPAPAPRVGGNAWGGASGAAIFCGDHLVCVVTEEDQAYGARRLIAVPVSSFATDDTFTAHIGARPQLAPIGAPLPKAEPGAERTPAERELEKLLRPLFPDAATRTEHGKELAHQLGYDTAGYAPCAADLVTLALTHPRALATLSETLAQKQNATNRTALTTLLTTTRTLAYGALLSLNEYDDLLTLLRSRDNDPTLIPRAAREALRYAVLPEALNQPRLDEAQLADAIAELENLSDKGAPALLKVVEYIAAATEQRDDLRTWSKAVADRLGVHQDVLAEHRAEAERWAKRPASPVSRVVMSLERDEAAGEERYRCRILLVRDDGTHRVLKEVESVSKTPQEVASCLSEAVFAVREEPGQGDTVPWVTVEVDRDGLQRAVDEWVPGAVDDILPARPIGADYRVSLSCPEFRRRSEDDQKRRWRHGRQVTLVVDPACDSVHRLVHLLRTDHRDTARVVLHGPADQQKPWLLATLALGAPVVLWDRDAGGHEDAVRLVGLAPAGDLDGLPERVRHFRSDTAARWGERRARPSLVWEPEERHPRSESLLLADPARGTNAS
;
A
#
# COMPACT_ATOMS: atom_id res chain seq x y z
N MET A 1 -21.65 -21.19 21.87
CA MET A 1 -20.93 -20.95 23.15
C MET A 1 -21.90 -20.55 24.27
N ASP A 2 -21.69 -20.98 25.52
CA ASP A 2 -22.55 -20.64 26.68
C ASP A 2 -21.98 -19.44 27.47
N PRO A 3 -22.65 -18.26 27.51
CA PRO A 3 -22.16 -17.06 28.19
C PRO A 3 -22.06 -17.21 29.72
N ARG A 4 -22.79 -18.14 30.34
CA ARG A 4 -22.75 -18.38 31.80
C ARG A 4 -21.38 -18.91 32.27
N ARG A 5 -20.55 -19.40 31.34
CA ARG A 5 -19.19 -19.90 31.60
C ARG A 5 -18.12 -18.84 31.41
N LEU A 6 -18.48 -17.65 30.92
CA LEU A 6 -17.53 -16.56 30.72
C LEU A 6 -16.89 -16.18 32.06
N ALA A 7 -15.57 -16.00 32.07
CA ALA A 7 -14.84 -15.61 33.26
C ALA A 7 -14.03 -14.32 33.00
N LEU A 8 -14.18 -13.34 33.88
CA LEU A 8 -13.27 -12.20 34.01
C LEU A 8 -12.22 -12.52 35.07
N ILE A 9 -10.94 -12.44 34.70
CA ILE A 9 -9.83 -12.78 35.57
C ILE A 9 -9.10 -11.49 35.96
N ARG A 10 -8.87 -11.32 37.26
CA ARG A 10 -8.05 -10.24 37.83
C ARG A 10 -6.97 -10.84 38.72
N SER A 11 -5.72 -10.76 38.28
CA SER A 11 -4.57 -11.29 38.99
C SER A 11 -3.72 -10.13 39.52
N GLY A 12 -3.43 -10.12 40.82
CA GLY A 12 -2.67 -9.06 41.49
C GLY A 12 -3.43 -8.38 42.63
N ASP A 13 -2.99 -7.17 42.98
CA ASP A 13 -3.52 -6.38 44.09
C ASP A 13 -4.20 -5.08 43.60
N ALA A 14 -4.47 -4.17 44.52
CA ALA A 14 -5.15 -2.91 44.21
C ALA A 14 -4.27 -1.93 43.41
N GLU A 15 -2.94 -2.01 43.52
CA GLU A 15 -2.00 -1.11 42.87
C GLU A 15 -1.55 -1.64 41.51
N ARG A 16 -1.23 -2.95 41.43
CA ARG A 16 -0.86 -3.59 40.17
C ARG A 16 -1.60 -4.90 39.99
N HIS A 17 -2.26 -4.99 38.83
CA HIS A 17 -2.95 -6.20 38.43
C HIS A 17 -2.95 -6.36 36.91
N THR A 18 -3.12 -7.60 36.46
CA THR A 18 -3.45 -7.95 35.10
C THR A 18 -4.93 -8.29 35.01
N VAL A 19 -5.53 -7.97 33.87
CA VAL A 19 -6.91 -8.33 33.54
C VAL A 19 -6.90 -9.20 32.31
N GLY A 20 -7.65 -10.29 32.34
CA GLY A 20 -7.83 -11.19 31.21
C GLY A 20 -9.21 -11.83 31.21
N SER A 21 -9.45 -12.64 30.20
CA SER A 21 -10.66 -13.44 30.02
C SER A 21 -10.36 -14.91 30.34
N GLY A 22 -11.41 -15.70 30.53
CA GLY A 22 -11.31 -17.13 30.72
C GLY A 22 -12.64 -17.81 30.44
N TYR A 23 -12.63 -19.13 30.49
CA TYR A 23 -13.84 -19.94 30.29
C TYR A 23 -13.90 -21.11 31.25
N LEU A 24 -15.04 -21.27 31.91
CA LEU A 24 -15.31 -22.38 32.83
C LEU A 24 -15.57 -23.67 32.04
N ILE A 25 -14.56 -24.55 32.00
CA ILE A 25 -14.60 -25.82 31.24
C ILE A 25 -15.14 -26.99 32.05
N ALA A 26 -15.10 -26.89 33.39
CA ALA A 26 -15.69 -27.83 34.34
C ALA A 26 -16.07 -27.05 35.63
N PRO A 27 -16.86 -27.62 36.57
CA PRO A 27 -17.45 -26.89 37.71
C PRO A 27 -16.48 -26.04 38.57
N ARG A 28 -15.18 -26.36 38.56
CA ARG A 28 -14.13 -25.62 39.27
C ARG A 28 -12.95 -25.21 38.41
N LEU A 29 -13.01 -25.42 37.09
CA LEU A 29 -11.83 -25.35 36.23
C LEU A 29 -12.02 -24.26 35.16
N VAL A 30 -11.19 -23.22 35.23
CA VAL A 30 -11.20 -22.10 34.26
C VAL A 30 -9.94 -22.15 33.42
N LEU A 31 -10.14 -22.20 32.10
CA LEU A 31 -9.07 -22.10 31.11
C LEU A 31 -8.79 -20.63 30.78
N THR A 32 -7.51 -20.24 30.69
CA THR A 32 -7.09 -18.87 30.36
C THR A 32 -5.67 -18.82 29.78
N ALA A 33 -5.22 -17.64 29.33
CA ALA A 33 -3.86 -17.40 28.90
C ALA A 33 -2.89 -17.32 30.10
N ARG A 34 -1.73 -17.95 30.00
CA ARG A 34 -0.77 -18.03 31.11
C ARG A 34 -0.26 -16.66 31.55
N HIS A 35 0.01 -15.75 30.62
CA HIS A 35 0.52 -14.41 30.94
C HIS A 35 -0.49 -13.54 31.70
N VAL A 36 -1.79 -13.89 31.72
CA VAL A 36 -2.80 -13.21 32.57
C VAL A 36 -2.51 -13.44 34.04
N LEU A 37 -1.79 -14.52 34.39
CA LEU A 37 -1.43 -14.88 35.75
C LEU A 37 -0.04 -14.35 36.15
N ILE A 38 0.67 -13.73 35.22
CA ILE A 38 2.05 -13.29 35.39
C ILE A 38 2.12 -11.78 35.47
N ASP A 39 2.93 -11.33 36.41
CA ASP A 39 3.30 -9.97 36.55
C ASP A 39 4.38 -9.57 35.54
N ARG A 40 4.02 -8.77 34.53
CA ARG A 40 4.90 -8.43 33.41
C ARG A 40 6.21 -7.75 33.81
N ALA A 41 6.24 -7.05 34.95
CA ALA A 41 7.44 -6.35 35.40
C ALA A 41 8.41 -7.25 36.19
N THR A 42 7.91 -8.28 36.88
CA THR A 42 8.76 -9.20 37.68
C THR A 42 8.91 -10.59 37.08
N THR A 43 8.11 -10.89 36.05
CA THR A 43 7.92 -12.21 35.42
C THR A 43 7.50 -13.33 36.39
N LYS A 44 7.03 -12.97 37.59
CA LYS A 44 6.53 -13.91 38.60
C LYS A 44 5.01 -14.05 38.53
N PHE A 45 4.50 -15.17 39.02
CA PHE A 45 3.06 -15.35 39.18
C PHE A 45 2.47 -14.45 40.26
N TRP A 46 1.28 -13.93 40.01
CA TRP A 46 0.53 -13.19 41.02
C TRP A 46 0.12 -14.10 42.18
N PRO A 47 0.25 -13.65 43.44
CA PRO A 47 -0.16 -14.43 44.62
C PRO A 47 -1.68 -14.48 44.81
N LYS A 48 -2.42 -13.55 44.19
CA LYS A 48 -3.87 -13.43 44.31
C LYS A 48 -4.53 -13.41 42.95
N ILE A 49 -5.50 -14.28 42.75
CA ILE A 49 -6.30 -14.36 41.52
C ILE A 49 -7.78 -14.36 41.93
N ASN A 50 -8.54 -13.40 41.41
CA ASN A 50 -10.00 -13.35 41.57
C ASN A 50 -10.65 -13.58 40.21
N VAL A 51 -11.70 -14.38 40.21
CA VAL A 51 -12.45 -14.73 39.01
C VAL A 51 -13.91 -14.35 39.21
N TYR A 52 -14.49 -13.71 38.19
CA TYR A 52 -15.92 -13.38 38.14
C TYR A 52 -16.52 -14.21 37.01
N VAL A 53 -17.40 -15.15 37.35
CA VAL A 53 -17.98 -16.10 36.40
C VAL A 53 -19.43 -15.74 36.10
N GLY A 54 -19.80 -15.81 34.83
CA GLY A 54 -21.14 -15.52 34.34
C GLY A 54 -21.22 -14.25 33.49
N HIS A 55 -22.34 -14.11 32.78
CA HIS A 55 -22.65 -12.93 31.97
C HIS A 55 -23.83 -12.18 32.60
N GLU A 56 -23.74 -10.85 32.70
CA GLU A 56 -24.73 -10.01 33.39
C GLU A 56 -26.17 -10.11 32.85
N ARG A 57 -26.31 -10.49 31.58
CA ARG A 57 -27.63 -10.77 30.96
C ARG A 57 -28.32 -12.05 31.48
N ASP A 58 -27.54 -12.98 32.03
CA ASP A 58 -28.03 -14.29 32.48
C ASP A 58 -28.11 -14.39 34.02
N GLY A 59 -27.73 -13.32 34.74
CA GLY A 59 -27.77 -13.25 36.20
C GLY A 59 -26.59 -12.47 36.80
N GLU A 60 -26.52 -12.46 38.13
CA GLU A 60 -25.38 -11.88 38.85
C GLU A 60 -24.12 -12.72 38.66
N GLN A 61 -22.98 -12.07 38.46
CA GLN A 61 -21.70 -12.76 38.33
C GLN A 61 -21.24 -13.33 39.67
N ILE A 62 -20.79 -14.58 39.67
CA ILE A 62 -20.23 -15.24 40.85
C ILE A 62 -18.77 -14.82 41.00
N LYS A 63 -18.46 -14.12 42.09
CA LYS A 63 -17.08 -13.73 42.44
C LYS A 63 -16.46 -14.79 43.35
N THR A 64 -15.37 -15.40 42.90
CA THR A 64 -14.63 -16.41 43.67
C THR A 64 -13.12 -16.21 43.57
N SER A 65 -12.37 -16.74 44.55
CA SER A 65 -10.91 -16.80 44.46
C SER A 65 -10.48 -18.03 43.65
N ALA A 66 -9.30 -17.95 43.04
CA ALA A 66 -8.74 -19.06 42.30
C ALA A 66 -7.26 -19.23 42.59
N GLN A 67 -6.77 -20.45 42.38
CA GLN A 67 -5.36 -20.77 42.37
C GLN A 67 -4.96 -21.34 41.02
N ARG A 68 -3.71 -21.10 40.62
CA ARG A 68 -3.12 -21.75 39.44
C ARG A 68 -2.99 -23.24 39.71
N LEU A 69 -3.67 -24.06 38.91
CA LEU A 69 -3.63 -25.52 39.01
C LEU A 69 -2.57 -26.10 38.07
N TRP A 70 -2.50 -25.58 36.84
CA TRP A 70 -1.64 -26.12 35.80
C TRP A 70 -1.18 -25.02 34.82
N GLU A 71 -0.02 -25.23 34.22
CA GLU A 71 0.52 -24.47 33.08
C GLU A 71 1.14 -25.45 32.08
N HIS A 72 1.20 -25.07 30.81
CA HIS A 72 1.75 -25.98 29.79
C HIS A 72 3.25 -26.27 30.02
N PRO A 73 3.68 -27.56 30.03
CA PRO A 73 5.07 -27.93 30.34
C PRO A 73 6.13 -27.33 29.40
N SER A 74 5.82 -27.19 28.11
CA SER A 74 6.72 -26.59 27.12
C SER A 74 6.65 -25.06 27.04
N GLY A 75 5.84 -24.41 27.88
CA GLY A 75 5.73 -22.95 27.94
C GLY A 75 4.75 -22.32 26.94
N LEU A 76 3.84 -23.08 26.34
CA LEU A 76 2.69 -22.49 25.62
C LEU A 76 1.90 -21.57 26.57
N ASP A 77 1.39 -20.46 26.04
CA ASP A 77 0.74 -19.41 26.82
C ASP A 77 -0.69 -19.77 27.26
N ILE A 78 -0.85 -20.93 27.90
CA ILE A 78 -2.12 -21.47 28.38
C ILE A 78 -1.97 -21.97 29.82
N ALA A 79 -3.01 -21.75 30.63
CA ALA A 79 -3.04 -22.16 32.03
C ALA A 79 -4.45 -22.58 32.47
N LEU A 80 -4.50 -23.39 33.53
CA LEU A 80 -5.73 -23.83 34.18
C LEU A 80 -5.78 -23.29 35.60
N LEU A 81 -6.90 -22.68 35.95
CA LEU A 81 -7.20 -22.22 37.30
C LEU A 81 -8.18 -23.17 37.98
N GLN A 82 -7.99 -23.37 39.28
CA GLN A 82 -8.96 -24.03 40.15
C GLN A 82 -9.67 -22.98 41.00
N LEU A 83 -11.00 -22.94 40.90
CA LEU A 83 -11.86 -22.08 41.69
C LEU A 83 -12.03 -22.62 43.11
N ALA A 84 -12.16 -21.73 44.09
CA ALA A 84 -12.45 -22.09 45.47
C ALA A 84 -13.85 -22.68 45.63
N GLU A 85 -14.81 -22.17 44.85
CA GLU A 85 -16.20 -22.59 44.84
C GLU A 85 -16.52 -23.41 43.59
N GLU A 86 -17.48 -24.34 43.72
CA GLU A 86 -18.02 -25.11 42.61
C GLU A 86 -19.21 -24.39 42.01
N ILE A 87 -19.24 -24.28 40.68
CA ILE A 87 -20.28 -23.60 39.93
C ILE A 87 -21.02 -24.66 39.11
N ASP A 88 -22.33 -24.75 39.33
CA ASP A 88 -23.20 -25.69 38.62
C ASP A 88 -23.30 -25.33 37.14
N LEU A 89 -23.20 -26.36 36.29
CA LEU A 89 -23.07 -26.22 34.85
C LEU A 89 -23.89 -27.31 34.16
N PRO A 90 -24.69 -26.96 33.13
CA PRO A 90 -25.64 -27.91 32.56
C PRO A 90 -25.01 -29.03 31.73
N ASP A 91 -23.86 -28.79 31.06
CA ASP A 91 -23.26 -29.75 30.11
C ASP A 91 -21.72 -29.72 30.09
N PRO A 92 -21.01 -30.79 29.69
CA PRO A 92 -19.58 -30.73 29.43
C PRO A 92 -19.22 -29.86 28.22
N VAL A 93 -18.05 -29.23 28.22
CA VAL A 93 -17.53 -28.52 27.03
C VAL A 93 -17.18 -29.53 25.94
N ARG A 94 -17.64 -29.24 24.71
CA ARG A 94 -17.26 -29.98 23.50
C ARG A 94 -15.98 -29.39 22.91
N TRP A 95 -15.08 -30.26 22.44
CA TRP A 95 -13.74 -29.86 22.00
C TRP A 95 -13.56 -30.12 20.51
N GLY A 96 -13.04 -29.13 19.80
CA GLY A 96 -12.97 -29.14 18.35
C GLY A 96 -11.54 -29.09 17.81
N ARG A 97 -11.36 -29.68 16.64
CA ARG A 97 -10.19 -29.48 15.78
C ARG A 97 -10.64 -28.95 14.42
N PRO A 98 -10.40 -27.66 14.13
CA PRO A 98 -10.53 -27.11 12.78
C PRO A 98 -9.82 -27.97 11.73
N GLU A 99 -10.50 -28.29 10.63
CA GLU A 99 -9.97 -29.06 9.50
C GLU A 99 -10.44 -28.46 8.16
N GLY A 100 -9.76 -28.89 7.08
CA GLY A 100 -10.04 -28.40 5.73
C GLY A 100 -9.27 -27.13 5.38
N ARG A 101 -9.70 -26.46 4.30
CA ARG A 101 -9.05 -25.24 3.78
C ARG A 101 -9.97 -24.02 3.84
N ALA A 102 -11.29 -24.23 3.87
CA ALA A 102 -12.28 -23.17 3.97
C ALA A 102 -12.22 -22.46 5.34
N PRO A 103 -12.31 -21.12 5.39
CA PRO A 103 -12.36 -20.38 6.65
C PRO A 103 -13.57 -20.77 7.50
N LEU A 104 -13.34 -20.99 8.80
CA LEU A 104 -14.37 -21.38 9.75
C LEU A 104 -14.94 -20.15 10.46
N PRO A 105 -16.26 -19.92 10.46
CA PRO A 105 -16.83 -18.90 11.33
C PRO A 105 -16.53 -19.26 12.79
N TYR A 106 -16.15 -18.26 13.58
CA TYR A 106 -15.93 -18.43 15.01
C TYR A 106 -16.69 -17.37 15.82
N GLU A 107 -16.98 -17.73 17.06
CA GLU A 107 -17.53 -16.85 18.08
C GLU A 107 -16.77 -17.02 19.40
N GLY A 108 -16.78 -15.98 20.23
CA GLY A 108 -16.21 -16.00 21.57
C GLY A 108 -16.59 -14.76 22.36
N LEU A 109 -16.34 -14.79 23.67
CA LEU A 109 -16.55 -13.65 24.57
C LEU A 109 -15.27 -13.35 25.34
N GLY A 110 -15.00 -12.07 25.53
CA GLY A 110 -13.87 -11.60 26.32
C GLY A 110 -14.07 -10.18 26.84
N TYR A 111 -13.10 -9.67 27.60
CA TYR A 111 -13.16 -8.37 28.26
C TYR A 111 -12.05 -7.43 27.75
N PRO A 112 -12.06 -7.05 26.46
CA PRO A 112 -11.03 -6.19 25.89
C PRO A 112 -11.04 -4.79 26.52
N TRP A 113 -9.93 -4.07 26.34
CA TRP A 113 -9.85 -2.68 26.79
C TRP A 113 -10.80 -1.78 25.99
N ALA A 114 -11.01 -2.06 24.71
CA ALA A 114 -11.91 -1.30 23.85
C ALA A 114 -13.35 -1.19 24.41
N SER A 115 -13.81 -2.19 25.16
CA SER A 115 -15.15 -2.23 25.78
C SER A 115 -15.13 -1.73 27.24
N LYS A 116 -14.09 -0.99 27.64
CA LYS A 116 -13.98 -0.38 28.97
C LYS A 116 -14.77 0.93 29.03
N ASN A 117 -15.71 1.01 29.97
CA ASN A 117 -16.43 2.23 30.32
C ASN A 117 -16.18 2.59 31.79
N GLY A 118 -15.36 3.62 32.04
CA GLY A 118 -14.93 3.99 33.39
C GLY A 118 -14.11 2.87 34.05
N GLN A 119 -14.60 2.32 35.17
CA GLN A 119 -13.95 1.20 35.89
C GLN A 119 -14.48 -0.18 35.47
N LEU A 120 -15.54 -0.22 34.65
CA LEU A 120 -16.19 -1.45 34.22
C LEU A 120 -15.64 -1.87 32.85
N ARG A 121 -15.48 -3.17 32.66
CA ARG A 121 -15.22 -3.77 31.35
C ARG A 121 -16.45 -4.58 30.98
N ALA A 122 -17.13 -4.15 29.93
CA ALA A 122 -18.21 -4.93 29.37
C ALA A 122 -17.64 -6.13 28.58
N PRO A 123 -18.35 -7.26 28.55
CA PRO A 123 -18.01 -8.35 27.64
C PRO A 123 -18.18 -7.90 26.19
N GLU A 124 -17.26 -8.31 25.33
CA GLU A 124 -17.27 -8.08 23.88
C GLU A 124 -17.49 -9.39 23.15
N HIS A 125 -18.27 -9.35 22.05
CA HIS A 125 -18.53 -10.51 21.21
C HIS A 125 -17.49 -10.59 20.08
N LEU A 126 -16.46 -11.41 20.32
CA LEU A 126 -15.43 -11.74 19.35
C LEU A 126 -16.05 -12.63 18.28
N ARG A 127 -16.05 -12.18 17.03
CA ARG A 127 -16.59 -12.94 15.90
C ARG A 127 -15.85 -12.63 14.61
N GLY A 128 -15.79 -13.60 13.72
CA GLY A 128 -15.05 -13.49 12.47
C GLY A 128 -14.82 -14.86 11.85
N PHE A 129 -13.70 -15.00 11.14
CA PHE A 129 -13.30 -16.22 10.48
C PHE A 129 -11.94 -16.71 10.96
N LEU A 130 -11.80 -18.02 11.14
CA LEU A 130 -10.57 -18.74 11.40
C LEU A 130 -10.10 -19.32 10.07
N PRO A 131 -9.17 -18.67 9.36
CA PRO A 131 -8.51 -19.27 8.21
C PRO A 131 -7.62 -20.44 8.65
N VAL A 132 -8.06 -21.68 8.39
CA VAL A 132 -7.44 -22.92 8.91
C VAL A 132 -5.97 -23.08 8.49
N LEU A 133 -5.59 -22.51 7.34
CA LEU A 133 -4.22 -22.56 6.82
C LEU A 133 -3.30 -21.45 7.37
N SER A 134 -3.85 -20.50 8.12
CA SER A 134 -3.09 -19.40 8.70
C SER A 134 -2.68 -19.73 10.13
N GLY A 135 -1.37 -19.65 10.38
CA GLY A 135 -0.77 -20.02 11.66
C GLY A 135 -0.02 -21.36 11.59
N GLY A 136 0.89 -21.57 12.54
CA GLY A 136 1.64 -22.82 12.66
C GLY A 136 0.83 -23.90 13.39
N LYS A 137 1.42 -25.09 13.59
CA LYS A 137 0.77 -26.21 14.30
C LYS A 137 0.25 -25.84 15.70
N ASP A 138 0.90 -24.89 16.37
CA ASP A 138 0.63 -24.53 17.76
C ASP A 138 -0.05 -23.15 17.90
N ARG A 139 -0.50 -22.54 16.80
CA ARG A 139 -1.10 -21.20 16.78
C ARG A 139 -2.16 -21.07 15.70
N TYR A 140 -3.34 -20.59 16.05
CA TYR A 140 -4.35 -20.14 15.08
C TYR A 140 -4.36 -18.62 14.97
N VAL A 141 -4.63 -18.14 13.76
CA VAL A 141 -4.92 -16.74 13.48
C VAL A 141 -6.43 -16.58 13.35
N LEU A 142 -6.99 -15.63 14.09
CA LEU A 142 -8.41 -15.28 14.07
C LEU A 142 -8.55 -13.95 13.34
N ASP A 143 -9.22 -13.95 12.19
CA ASP A 143 -9.52 -12.73 11.44
C ASP A 143 -10.87 -12.17 11.90
N GLN A 144 -10.81 -11.03 12.58
CA GLN A 144 -11.96 -10.50 13.31
C GLN A 144 -12.75 -9.49 12.48
N THR A 145 -14.08 -9.56 12.56
CA THR A 145 -14.97 -8.53 12.03
C THR A 145 -16.24 -8.39 12.88
N PRO A 146 -16.51 -7.25 13.54
CA PRO A 146 -15.76 -5.99 13.54
C PRO A 146 -14.54 -6.00 14.49
N ALA A 147 -13.54 -5.15 14.20
CA ALA A 147 -12.37 -4.91 15.04
C ALA A 147 -12.27 -3.41 15.44
N PRO A 148 -11.74 -3.07 16.63
CA PRO A 148 -11.53 -1.71 17.09
C PRO A 148 -10.34 -1.09 16.36
N ALA A 149 -10.30 0.25 16.33
CA ALA A 149 -9.13 0.96 15.84
C ALA A 149 -7.90 0.65 16.73
N PRO A 150 -6.68 0.61 16.15
CA PRO A 150 -5.44 0.51 16.90
C PRO A 150 -5.32 1.60 17.95
N ARG A 151 -4.77 1.26 19.11
CA ARG A 151 -4.53 2.22 20.19
C ARG A 151 -3.09 2.72 20.16
N VAL A 152 -2.91 4.04 20.17
CA VAL A 152 -1.58 4.67 20.34
C VAL A 152 -1.02 4.29 21.72
N GLY A 153 0.13 3.63 21.75
CA GLY A 153 0.84 3.26 22.98
C GLY A 153 0.19 2.14 23.81
N GLY A 154 -0.66 1.29 23.22
CA GLY A 154 -1.26 0.16 23.94
C GLY A 154 -2.03 -0.82 23.06
N ASN A 155 -2.52 -1.90 23.67
CA ASN A 155 -3.28 -2.96 23.00
C ASN A 155 -4.78 -2.73 23.21
N ALA A 156 -5.55 -2.54 22.13
CA ALA A 156 -7.00 -2.33 22.16
C ALA A 156 -7.75 -3.58 22.65
N TRP A 157 -7.22 -4.75 22.33
CA TRP A 157 -7.64 -6.08 22.80
C TRP A 157 -7.15 -6.45 24.19
N GLY A 158 -6.35 -5.60 24.86
CA GLY A 158 -5.76 -5.93 26.14
C GLY A 158 -6.83 -6.32 27.16
N GLY A 159 -6.87 -7.59 27.58
CA GLY A 159 -7.92 -8.18 28.42
C GLY A 159 -8.79 -9.25 27.74
N ALA A 160 -8.75 -9.35 26.41
CA ALA A 160 -9.33 -10.46 25.66
C ALA A 160 -8.49 -11.75 25.75
N SER A 161 -7.21 -11.65 26.11
CA SER A 161 -6.35 -12.81 26.34
C SER A 161 -6.98 -13.78 27.36
N GLY A 162 -7.06 -15.05 26.99
CA GLY A 162 -7.75 -16.13 27.68
C GLY A 162 -9.20 -16.35 27.23
N ALA A 163 -9.73 -15.56 26.30
CA ALA A 163 -11.05 -15.78 25.72
C ALA A 163 -11.09 -17.13 24.97
N ALA A 164 -12.13 -17.92 25.25
CA ALA A 164 -12.40 -19.18 24.57
C ALA A 164 -13.12 -18.93 23.24
N ILE A 165 -12.64 -19.58 22.19
CA ILE A 165 -13.13 -19.41 20.83
C ILE A 165 -13.78 -20.71 20.35
N PHE A 166 -14.97 -20.57 19.80
CA PHE A 166 -15.83 -21.67 19.37
C PHE A 166 -16.06 -21.61 17.87
N CYS A 167 -15.97 -22.77 17.22
CA CYS A 167 -16.52 -22.99 15.89
C CYS A 167 -17.77 -23.87 16.06
N GLY A 168 -18.95 -23.30 15.82
CA GLY A 168 -20.20 -23.93 16.23
C GLY A 168 -20.27 -24.08 17.76
N ASP A 169 -20.53 -25.29 18.24
CA ASP A 169 -20.65 -25.62 19.66
C ASP A 169 -19.37 -26.18 20.29
N HIS A 170 -18.24 -26.17 19.57
CA HIS A 170 -16.98 -26.76 20.01
C HIS A 170 -15.90 -25.71 20.28
N LEU A 171 -15.25 -25.79 21.45
CA LEU A 171 -14.07 -24.99 21.80
C LEU A 171 -12.88 -25.43 20.96
N VAL A 172 -12.29 -24.52 20.18
CA VAL A 172 -11.19 -24.81 19.25
C VAL A 172 -9.86 -24.18 19.65
N CYS A 173 -9.87 -23.03 20.31
CA CYS A 173 -8.65 -22.36 20.77
C CYS A 173 -8.92 -21.32 21.87
N VAL A 174 -7.83 -20.79 22.44
CA VAL A 174 -7.85 -19.72 23.45
C VAL A 174 -7.00 -18.56 22.99
N VAL A 175 -7.56 -17.35 22.97
CA VAL A 175 -6.85 -16.12 22.56
C VAL A 175 -5.68 -15.84 23.49
N THR A 176 -4.51 -15.52 22.95
CA THR A 176 -3.32 -15.18 23.74
C THR A 176 -2.75 -13.83 23.36
N GLU A 177 -2.66 -13.50 22.07
CA GLU A 177 -1.95 -12.32 21.59
C GLU A 177 -2.80 -11.52 20.58
N GLU A 178 -2.47 -10.23 20.42
CA GLU A 178 -2.92 -9.38 19.31
C GLU A 178 -1.79 -9.29 18.30
N ASP A 179 -2.12 -9.39 17.01
CA ASP A 179 -1.17 -9.11 15.94
C ASP A 179 -1.27 -7.65 15.50
N GLN A 180 -0.31 -6.83 15.95
CA GLN A 180 -0.27 -5.39 15.69
C GLN A 180 0.01 -5.04 14.24
N ALA A 181 0.63 -5.93 13.46
CA ALA A 181 0.95 -5.69 12.05
C ALA A 181 -0.31 -5.54 11.19
N TYR A 182 -1.45 -6.06 11.65
CA TYR A 182 -2.74 -6.03 10.95
C TYR A 182 -3.75 -5.07 11.57
N GLY A 183 -3.27 -3.99 12.19
CA GLY A 183 -4.14 -2.89 12.65
C GLY A 183 -5.23 -3.35 13.63
N ALA A 184 -4.88 -4.21 14.59
CA ALA A 184 -5.79 -4.80 15.57
C ALA A 184 -6.90 -5.71 14.99
N ARG A 185 -6.85 -6.06 13.70
CA ARG A 185 -7.84 -6.95 13.06
C ARG A 185 -7.63 -8.43 13.39
N ARG A 186 -6.42 -8.83 13.75
CA ARG A 186 -6.06 -10.24 13.98
C ARG A 186 -5.71 -10.54 15.42
N LEU A 187 -6.26 -11.63 15.93
CA LEU A 187 -5.91 -12.22 17.22
C LEU A 187 -5.18 -13.54 16.99
N ILE A 188 -4.19 -13.83 17.83
CA ILE A 188 -3.48 -15.11 17.86
C ILE A 188 -4.02 -15.92 19.02
N ALA A 189 -4.26 -17.21 18.78
CA ALA A 189 -4.81 -18.13 19.76
C ALA A 189 -4.04 -19.44 19.80
N VAL A 190 -3.95 -20.05 20.99
CA VAL A 190 -3.38 -21.39 21.17
C VAL A 190 -4.46 -22.44 20.85
N PRO A 191 -4.24 -23.35 19.88
CA PRO A 191 -5.17 -24.42 19.55
C PRO A 191 -5.36 -25.39 20.70
N VAL A 192 -6.60 -25.83 20.91
CA VAL A 192 -6.93 -26.91 21.85
C VAL A 192 -6.12 -28.17 21.57
N SER A 193 -5.90 -28.51 20.29
CA SER A 193 -5.11 -29.67 19.88
C SER A 193 -3.69 -29.69 20.44
N SER A 194 -3.13 -28.52 20.77
CA SER A 194 -1.75 -28.39 21.27
C SER A 194 -1.60 -28.79 22.73
N PHE A 195 -2.69 -28.80 23.52
CA PHE A 195 -2.63 -29.11 24.97
C PHE A 195 -3.67 -30.11 25.44
N ALA A 196 -4.76 -30.35 24.70
CA ALA A 196 -5.81 -31.29 25.10
C ALA A 196 -5.35 -32.76 25.15
N THR A 197 -4.19 -33.06 24.56
CA THR A 197 -3.60 -34.41 24.59
C THR A 197 -2.47 -34.54 25.62
N ASP A 198 -2.15 -33.47 26.36
CA ASP A 198 -1.14 -33.50 27.40
C ASP A 198 -1.60 -34.31 28.63
N ASP A 199 -0.78 -35.25 29.08
CA ASP A 199 -1.13 -36.15 30.19
C ASP A 199 -1.34 -35.39 31.51
N THR A 200 -0.58 -34.31 31.75
CA THR A 200 -0.72 -33.52 32.98
C THR A 200 -1.99 -32.67 32.97
N PHE A 201 -2.37 -32.13 31.81
CA PHE A 201 -3.65 -31.44 31.63
C PHE A 201 -4.83 -32.39 31.81
N THR A 202 -4.80 -33.55 31.16
CA THR A 202 -5.89 -34.54 31.20
C THR A 202 -6.12 -35.11 32.60
N ALA A 203 -5.06 -35.29 33.39
CA ALA A 203 -5.17 -35.68 34.80
C ALA A 203 -6.00 -34.70 35.64
N HIS A 204 -5.98 -33.41 35.33
CA HIS A 204 -6.74 -32.40 36.06
C HIS A 204 -8.22 -32.33 35.66
N ILE A 205 -8.55 -32.57 34.38
CA ILE A 205 -9.93 -32.54 33.89
C ILE A 205 -10.62 -33.92 33.98
N GLY A 206 -9.91 -34.96 34.40
CA GLY A 206 -10.43 -36.29 34.73
C GLY A 206 -10.68 -37.22 33.54
N ALA A 207 -10.73 -36.70 32.31
CA ALA A 207 -10.84 -37.48 31.09
C ALA A 207 -10.14 -36.78 29.93
N ARG A 208 -9.65 -37.57 28.96
CA ARG A 208 -9.05 -37.03 27.74
C ARG A 208 -10.14 -36.42 26.84
N PRO A 209 -10.04 -35.14 26.46
CA PRO A 209 -10.93 -34.51 25.49
C PRO A 209 -10.94 -35.26 24.15
N GLN A 210 -12.12 -35.54 23.64
CA GLN A 210 -12.28 -36.04 22.27
C GLN A 210 -12.41 -34.83 21.33
N LEU A 211 -11.42 -34.66 20.45
CA LEU A 211 -11.42 -33.56 19.49
C LEU A 211 -12.22 -33.96 18.25
N ALA A 212 -13.41 -33.40 18.10
CA ALA A 212 -14.20 -33.60 16.89
C ALA A 212 -13.59 -32.79 15.73
N PRO A 213 -13.43 -33.37 14.52
CA PRO A 213 -13.03 -32.61 13.34
C PRO A 213 -14.15 -31.63 12.95
N ILE A 214 -13.80 -30.39 12.65
CA ILE A 214 -14.74 -29.32 12.31
C ILE A 214 -14.35 -28.72 10.97
N GLY A 215 -15.15 -28.99 9.94
CA GLY A 215 -15.06 -28.32 8.64
C GLY A 215 -15.98 -27.10 8.58
N ALA A 216 -15.65 -26.15 7.69
CA ALA A 216 -16.51 -25.00 7.47
C ALA A 216 -17.89 -25.45 6.97
N PRO A 217 -18.99 -24.96 7.56
CA PRO A 217 -20.32 -25.24 7.04
C PRO A 217 -20.48 -24.57 5.68
N LEU A 218 -21.10 -25.26 4.74
CA LEU A 218 -21.47 -24.66 3.46
C LEU A 218 -22.51 -23.56 3.68
N PRO A 219 -22.31 -22.35 3.13
CA PRO A 219 -23.28 -21.27 3.25
C PRO A 219 -24.64 -21.69 2.67
N LYS A 220 -25.71 -21.39 3.41
CA LYS A 220 -27.09 -21.58 2.97
C LYS A 220 -27.77 -20.24 2.82
N ALA A 221 -28.64 -20.13 1.81
CA ALA A 221 -29.39 -18.92 1.60
C ALA A 221 -30.48 -18.74 2.67
N GLU A 222 -30.60 -17.49 3.15
CA GLU A 222 -31.71 -17.07 4.00
C GLU A 222 -33.05 -17.11 3.23
N PRO A 223 -34.20 -17.14 3.94
CA PRO A 223 -35.51 -17.08 3.33
C PRO A 223 -35.68 -15.88 2.38
N GLY A 224 -36.50 -16.04 1.34
CA GLY A 224 -36.69 -15.05 0.28
C GLY A 224 -37.01 -13.62 0.72
N ALA A 225 -37.67 -13.44 1.87
CA ALA A 225 -38.03 -12.14 2.41
C ALA A 225 -36.84 -11.37 3.01
N GLU A 226 -35.80 -12.07 3.45
CA GLU A 226 -34.65 -11.50 4.15
C GLU A 226 -33.47 -11.21 3.20
N ARG A 227 -33.58 -11.66 1.94
CA ARG A 227 -32.52 -11.53 0.93
C ARG A 227 -32.49 -10.15 0.26
N THR A 228 -31.27 -9.65 0.07
CA THR A 228 -31.03 -8.34 -0.54
C THR A 228 -31.54 -8.30 -2.00
N PRO A 229 -31.83 -7.10 -2.56
CA PRO A 229 -32.16 -6.99 -3.99
C PRO A 229 -31.05 -7.53 -4.90
N ALA A 230 -29.78 -7.34 -4.53
CA ALA A 230 -28.62 -7.84 -5.26
C ALA A 230 -28.59 -9.38 -5.27
N GLU A 231 -28.82 -10.04 -4.12
CA GLU A 231 -28.92 -11.50 -4.05
C GLU A 231 -29.98 -12.07 -4.97
N ARG A 232 -31.17 -11.44 -4.98
CA ARG A 232 -32.29 -11.86 -5.83
C ARG A 232 -31.99 -11.68 -7.31
N GLU A 233 -31.26 -10.62 -7.68
CA GLU A 233 -30.88 -10.39 -9.07
C GLU A 233 -29.80 -11.38 -9.53
N LEU A 234 -28.78 -11.63 -8.71
CA LEU A 234 -27.77 -12.67 -8.99
C LEU A 234 -28.40 -14.06 -9.10
N GLU A 235 -29.38 -14.39 -8.25
CA GLU A 235 -30.10 -15.66 -8.35
C GLU A 235 -30.82 -15.80 -9.70
N LYS A 236 -31.48 -14.73 -10.18
CA LYS A 236 -32.14 -14.74 -11.50
C LYS A 236 -31.14 -14.95 -12.63
N LEU A 237 -29.95 -14.37 -12.54
CA LEU A 237 -28.90 -14.51 -13.54
C LEU A 237 -28.22 -15.89 -13.51
N LEU A 238 -28.15 -16.54 -12.35
CA LEU A 238 -27.59 -17.89 -12.21
C LEU A 238 -28.54 -18.99 -12.70
N ARG A 239 -29.86 -18.83 -12.53
CA ARG A 239 -30.84 -19.87 -12.89
C ARG A 239 -30.71 -20.40 -14.33
N PRO A 240 -30.57 -19.55 -15.37
CA PRO A 240 -30.43 -20.01 -16.75
C PRO A 240 -29.16 -20.82 -17.05
N LEU A 241 -28.14 -20.75 -16.18
CA LEU A 241 -26.89 -21.49 -16.37
C LEU A 241 -27.03 -22.99 -16.06
N PHE A 242 -28.11 -23.37 -15.38
CA PHE A 242 -28.35 -24.75 -14.96
C PHE A 242 -29.66 -25.27 -15.56
N PRO A 243 -29.60 -26.21 -16.52
CA PRO A 243 -30.80 -26.76 -17.15
C PRO A 243 -31.67 -27.57 -16.18
N ASP A 244 -31.05 -28.21 -15.18
CA ASP A 244 -31.73 -29.02 -14.17
C ASP A 244 -30.99 -28.98 -12.82
N ALA A 245 -31.61 -29.58 -11.79
CA ALA A 245 -31.08 -29.60 -10.44
C ALA A 245 -29.85 -30.52 -10.27
N ALA A 246 -29.70 -31.55 -11.09
CA ALA A 246 -28.55 -32.46 -11.04
C ALA A 246 -27.28 -31.75 -11.53
N THR A 247 -27.38 -31.06 -12.67
CA THR A 247 -26.30 -30.23 -13.22
C THR A 247 -25.87 -29.15 -12.24
N ARG A 248 -26.84 -28.46 -11.59
CA ARG A 248 -26.54 -27.49 -10.54
C ARG A 248 -25.83 -28.12 -9.35
N THR A 249 -26.25 -29.31 -8.93
CA THR A 249 -25.63 -30.03 -7.82
C THR A 249 -24.20 -30.44 -8.15
N GLU A 250 -23.95 -30.93 -9.36
CA GLU A 250 -22.61 -31.29 -9.83
C GLU A 250 -21.66 -30.08 -9.80
N HIS A 251 -22.03 -28.97 -10.45
CA HIS A 251 -21.21 -27.75 -10.45
C HIS A 251 -21.08 -27.12 -9.07
N GLY A 252 -22.14 -27.19 -8.24
CA GLY A 252 -22.09 -26.69 -6.87
C GLY A 252 -21.12 -27.49 -5.99
N LYS A 253 -21.10 -28.82 -6.11
CA LYS A 253 -20.11 -29.68 -5.43
C LYS A 253 -18.69 -29.40 -5.89
N GLU A 254 -18.47 -29.28 -7.19
CA GLU A 254 -17.16 -28.96 -7.74
C GLU A 254 -16.64 -27.61 -7.21
N LEU A 255 -17.49 -26.57 -7.26
CA LEU A 255 -17.16 -25.25 -6.71
C LEU A 255 -16.85 -25.32 -5.21
N ALA A 256 -17.70 -25.98 -4.43
CA ALA A 256 -17.51 -26.15 -2.99
C ALA A 256 -16.20 -26.89 -2.67
N HIS A 257 -15.88 -27.94 -3.43
CA HIS A 257 -14.63 -28.69 -3.28
C HIS A 257 -13.41 -27.81 -3.54
N GLN A 258 -13.41 -27.03 -4.63
CA GLN A 258 -12.31 -26.12 -4.97
C GLN A 258 -12.13 -25.01 -3.92
N LEU A 259 -13.23 -24.53 -3.33
CA LEU A 259 -13.21 -23.57 -2.21
C LEU A 259 -12.82 -24.20 -0.87
N GLY A 260 -12.58 -25.52 -0.82
CA GLY A 260 -12.07 -26.23 0.35
C GLY A 260 -13.13 -26.69 1.35
N TYR A 261 -14.40 -26.79 0.92
CA TYR A 261 -15.51 -27.32 1.72
C TYR A 261 -15.67 -28.83 1.58
N ASP A 262 -16.24 -29.45 2.61
CA ASP A 262 -16.81 -30.80 2.49
C ASP A 262 -18.10 -30.76 1.67
N THR A 263 -18.23 -31.68 0.73
CA THR A 263 -19.33 -31.74 -0.25
C THR A 263 -20.27 -32.92 -0.04
N ALA A 264 -20.04 -33.72 1.01
CA ALA A 264 -20.88 -34.85 1.36
C ALA A 264 -22.34 -34.40 1.55
N GLY A 265 -23.25 -34.98 0.74
CA GLY A 265 -24.68 -34.64 0.78
C GLY A 265 -25.04 -33.24 0.28
N TYR A 266 -24.09 -32.45 -0.27
CA TYR A 266 -24.38 -31.10 -0.74
C TYR A 266 -25.27 -31.11 -2.00
N ALA A 267 -26.40 -30.41 -1.95
CA ALA A 267 -27.34 -30.27 -3.05
C ALA A 267 -27.89 -28.83 -3.08
N PRO A 268 -27.09 -27.85 -3.55
CA PRO A 268 -27.45 -26.44 -3.45
C PRO A 268 -28.62 -26.06 -4.36
N CYS A 269 -29.44 -25.12 -3.91
CA CYS A 269 -30.30 -24.33 -4.78
C CYS A 269 -29.52 -23.17 -5.42
N ALA A 270 -30.12 -22.45 -6.38
CA ALA A 270 -29.47 -21.29 -6.99
C ALA A 270 -29.15 -20.20 -5.95
N ALA A 271 -30.00 -20.03 -4.95
CA ALA A 271 -29.76 -19.07 -3.87
C ALA A 271 -28.56 -19.45 -3.01
N ASP A 272 -28.36 -20.74 -2.71
CA ASP A 272 -27.18 -21.20 -1.95
C ASP A 272 -25.88 -20.92 -2.70
N LEU A 273 -25.88 -21.06 -4.03
CA LEU A 273 -24.74 -20.70 -4.87
C LEU A 273 -24.48 -19.19 -4.89
N VAL A 274 -25.54 -18.36 -4.84
CA VAL A 274 -25.37 -16.91 -4.64
C VAL A 274 -24.71 -16.65 -3.29
N THR A 275 -25.21 -17.22 -2.20
CA THR A 275 -24.62 -17.02 -0.87
C THR A 275 -23.15 -17.48 -0.83
N LEU A 276 -22.83 -18.61 -1.45
CA LEU A 276 -21.45 -19.07 -1.58
C LEU A 276 -20.59 -18.10 -2.40
N ALA A 277 -21.10 -17.58 -3.51
CA ALA A 277 -20.44 -16.55 -4.32
C ALA A 277 -20.29 -15.21 -3.57
N LEU A 278 -21.23 -14.89 -2.67
CA LEU A 278 -21.20 -13.72 -1.79
C LEU A 278 -20.16 -13.83 -0.68
N THR A 279 -19.91 -15.06 -0.23
CA THR A 279 -18.98 -15.36 0.87
C THR A 279 -17.52 -15.41 0.39
N HIS A 280 -17.29 -15.76 -0.87
CA HIS A 280 -15.96 -15.97 -1.44
C HIS A 280 -15.71 -15.08 -2.65
N PRO A 281 -14.71 -14.18 -2.62
CA PRO A 281 -14.44 -13.25 -3.72
C PRO A 281 -14.29 -13.93 -5.09
N ARG A 282 -13.63 -15.10 -5.14
CA ARG A 282 -13.33 -15.82 -6.39
C ARG A 282 -14.39 -16.85 -6.80
N ALA A 283 -15.38 -17.13 -5.97
CA ALA A 283 -16.30 -18.25 -6.21
C ALA A 283 -17.13 -18.09 -7.49
N LEU A 284 -17.57 -16.88 -7.82
CA LEU A 284 -18.28 -16.62 -9.07
C LEU A 284 -17.39 -16.88 -10.31
N ALA A 285 -16.14 -16.41 -10.26
CA ALA A 285 -15.19 -16.61 -11.34
C ALA A 285 -14.83 -18.10 -11.49
N THR A 286 -14.62 -18.83 -10.39
CA THR A 286 -14.41 -20.28 -10.38
C THR A 286 -15.61 -21.03 -10.96
N LEU A 287 -16.85 -20.66 -10.56
CA LEU A 287 -18.05 -21.25 -11.14
C LEU A 287 -18.11 -21.01 -12.65
N SER A 288 -17.80 -19.78 -13.09
CA SER A 288 -17.80 -19.42 -14.51
C SER A 288 -16.79 -20.22 -15.33
N GLU A 289 -15.62 -20.52 -14.76
CA GLU A 289 -14.59 -21.34 -15.38
C GLU A 289 -15.10 -22.76 -15.63
N THR A 290 -15.66 -23.41 -14.60
CA THR A 290 -16.20 -24.78 -14.73
C THR A 290 -17.36 -24.86 -15.73
N LEU A 291 -18.20 -23.82 -15.79
CA LEU A 291 -19.32 -23.74 -16.75
C LEU A 291 -18.84 -23.49 -18.18
N ALA A 292 -17.80 -22.70 -18.37
CA ALA A 292 -17.24 -22.40 -19.69
C ALA A 292 -16.59 -23.63 -20.34
N GLN A 293 -15.99 -24.51 -19.55
CA GLN A 293 -15.36 -25.75 -20.03
C GLN A 293 -16.37 -26.75 -20.63
N LYS A 294 -17.62 -26.78 -20.15
CA LYS A 294 -18.67 -27.74 -20.57
C LYS A 294 -19.59 -27.26 -21.71
N GLN A 295 -19.12 -26.30 -22.51
CA GLN A 295 -19.70 -25.69 -23.73
C GLN A 295 -21.18 -25.98 -24.09
N ASN A 296 -22.04 -24.97 -23.93
CA ASN A 296 -23.29 -24.78 -24.70
C ASN A 296 -23.44 -23.30 -25.07
N ALA A 297 -23.86 -22.97 -26.30
CA ALA A 297 -23.94 -21.59 -26.79
C ALA A 297 -24.88 -20.70 -25.94
N THR A 298 -26.00 -21.26 -25.48
CA THR A 298 -26.95 -20.59 -24.56
C THR A 298 -26.31 -20.25 -23.21
N ASN A 299 -25.43 -21.13 -22.70
CA ASN A 299 -24.73 -20.91 -21.43
C ASN A 299 -23.72 -19.77 -21.55
N ARG A 300 -23.11 -19.57 -22.72
CA ARG A 300 -22.14 -18.47 -22.95
C ARG A 300 -22.81 -17.10 -22.83
N THR A 301 -23.96 -16.88 -23.46
CA THR A 301 -24.68 -15.58 -23.36
C THR A 301 -25.16 -15.29 -21.94
N ALA A 302 -25.69 -16.30 -21.24
CA ALA A 302 -26.09 -16.15 -19.84
C ALA A 302 -24.88 -15.84 -18.93
N LEU A 303 -23.73 -16.49 -19.19
CA LEU A 303 -22.51 -16.28 -18.43
C LEU A 303 -21.91 -14.89 -18.67
N THR A 304 -21.88 -14.42 -19.91
CA THR A 304 -21.43 -13.06 -20.24
C THR A 304 -22.32 -12.01 -19.58
N THR A 305 -23.65 -12.22 -19.59
CA THR A 305 -24.58 -11.33 -18.89
C THR A 305 -24.29 -11.29 -17.38
N LEU A 306 -24.15 -12.47 -16.74
CA LEU A 306 -23.81 -12.57 -15.32
C LEU A 306 -22.51 -11.81 -14.99
N LEU A 307 -21.41 -12.11 -15.69
CA LEU A 307 -20.10 -11.51 -15.43
C LEU A 307 -20.10 -9.98 -15.68
N THR A 308 -20.83 -9.51 -16.69
CA THR A 308 -20.95 -8.08 -16.97
C THR A 308 -21.72 -7.38 -15.84
N THR A 309 -22.84 -7.94 -15.40
CA THR A 309 -23.64 -7.37 -14.31
C THR A 309 -22.88 -7.38 -12.99
N THR A 310 -22.16 -8.45 -12.65
CA THR A 310 -21.40 -8.50 -11.38
C THR A 310 -20.26 -7.50 -11.36
N ARG A 311 -19.58 -7.26 -12.50
CA ARG A 311 -18.58 -6.20 -12.63
C ARG A 311 -19.17 -4.81 -12.42
N THR A 312 -20.36 -4.52 -12.97
CA THR A 312 -21.04 -3.23 -12.74
C THR A 312 -21.44 -3.01 -11.28
N LEU A 313 -21.69 -4.10 -10.55
CA LEU A 313 -22.00 -4.07 -9.12
C LEU A 313 -20.74 -4.07 -8.24
N ALA A 314 -19.54 -4.01 -8.83
CA ALA A 314 -18.24 -4.16 -8.16
C ALA A 314 -18.19 -5.42 -7.27
N TYR A 315 -18.80 -6.50 -7.76
CA TYR A 315 -18.99 -7.73 -7.00
C TYR A 315 -18.12 -8.87 -7.54
N GLY A 316 -17.31 -9.44 -6.65
CA GLY A 316 -16.45 -10.59 -6.93
C GLY A 316 -15.15 -10.24 -7.67
N ALA A 317 -14.16 -11.12 -7.50
CA ALA A 317 -12.88 -11.05 -8.19
C ALA A 317 -13.03 -11.46 -9.67
N LEU A 318 -12.10 -11.00 -10.51
CA LEU A 318 -12.08 -11.28 -11.94
C LEU A 318 -11.61 -12.72 -12.22
N LEU A 319 -10.55 -13.15 -11.52
CA LEU A 319 -9.90 -14.43 -11.72
C LEU A 319 -10.54 -15.51 -10.83
N SER A 320 -10.73 -16.69 -11.42
CA SER A 320 -11.00 -17.93 -10.68
C SER A 320 -9.84 -18.27 -9.75
N LEU A 321 -10.04 -19.25 -8.86
CA LEU A 321 -8.96 -19.76 -8.01
C LEU A 321 -7.79 -20.31 -8.84
N ASN A 322 -8.08 -21.11 -9.87
CA ASN A 322 -7.04 -21.72 -10.70
C ASN A 322 -6.29 -20.66 -11.50
N GLU A 323 -7.00 -19.74 -12.16
CA GLU A 323 -6.35 -18.67 -12.93
C GLU A 323 -5.51 -17.75 -12.05
N TYR A 324 -5.94 -17.49 -10.82
CA TYR A 324 -5.17 -16.68 -9.87
C TYR A 324 -3.90 -17.40 -9.39
N ASP A 325 -4.01 -18.68 -9.01
CA ASP A 325 -2.88 -19.48 -8.57
C ASP A 325 -1.87 -19.72 -9.71
N ASP A 326 -2.36 -19.95 -10.92
CA ASP A 326 -1.54 -20.07 -12.14
C ASP A 326 -0.80 -18.75 -12.42
N LEU A 327 -1.50 -17.61 -12.38
CA LEU A 327 -0.88 -16.31 -12.60
C LEU A 327 0.18 -16.01 -11.54
N LEU A 328 -0.13 -16.25 -10.25
CA LEU A 328 0.84 -16.08 -9.18
C LEU A 328 2.07 -16.95 -9.39
N THR A 329 1.89 -18.20 -9.83
CA THR A 329 2.99 -19.13 -10.08
C THR A 329 3.85 -18.66 -11.25
N LEU A 330 3.23 -18.25 -12.36
CA LEU A 330 3.93 -17.69 -13.52
C LEU A 330 4.69 -16.43 -13.12
N LEU A 331 4.03 -15.48 -12.45
CA LEU A 331 4.68 -14.24 -12.04
C LEU A 331 5.77 -14.48 -10.99
N ARG A 332 5.68 -15.46 -10.09
CA ARG A 332 6.77 -15.77 -9.13
C ARG A 332 7.96 -16.47 -9.78
N SER A 333 7.74 -17.25 -10.82
CA SER A 333 8.78 -18.00 -11.51
C SER A 333 9.49 -17.20 -12.62
N ARG A 334 9.08 -15.95 -12.86
CA ARG A 334 9.70 -15.02 -13.80
C ARG A 334 11.16 -14.72 -13.42
N ASP A 335 11.94 -14.27 -14.40
CA ASP A 335 13.28 -13.72 -14.16
C ASP A 335 13.25 -12.64 -13.06
N ASN A 336 14.24 -12.65 -12.17
CA ASN A 336 14.33 -11.82 -10.96
C ASN A 336 14.47 -10.29 -11.21
N ASP A 337 13.81 -9.71 -12.22
CA ASP A 337 13.65 -8.26 -12.36
C ASP A 337 12.45 -7.79 -11.51
N PRO A 338 12.67 -7.26 -10.29
CA PRO A 338 11.60 -6.73 -9.44
C PRO A 338 10.97 -5.46 -10.01
N THR A 339 11.58 -4.83 -11.03
CA THR A 339 11.08 -3.59 -11.64
C THR A 339 10.07 -3.84 -12.75
N LEU A 340 10.04 -5.07 -13.30
CA LEU A 340 9.28 -5.37 -14.51
C LEU A 340 7.78 -5.15 -14.34
N ILE A 341 7.17 -5.68 -13.27
CA ILE A 341 5.72 -5.59 -13.06
C ILE A 341 5.28 -4.12 -12.90
N PRO A 342 5.89 -3.31 -12.00
CA PRO A 342 5.60 -1.88 -11.94
C PRO A 342 5.79 -1.18 -13.29
N ARG A 343 6.89 -1.45 -14.02
CA ARG A 343 7.13 -0.83 -15.33
C ARG A 343 6.06 -1.19 -16.36
N ALA A 344 5.70 -2.46 -16.45
CA ALA A 344 4.65 -2.95 -17.35
C ALA A 344 3.29 -2.34 -17.00
N ALA A 345 2.92 -2.29 -15.72
CA ALA A 345 1.67 -1.68 -15.26
C ALA A 345 1.58 -0.20 -15.63
N ARG A 346 2.65 0.56 -15.41
CA ARG A 346 2.73 1.99 -15.72
C ARG A 346 2.63 2.31 -17.19
N GLU A 347 3.22 1.46 -18.02
CA GLU A 347 3.14 1.63 -19.46
C GLU A 347 1.77 1.19 -19.99
N ALA A 348 1.26 0.05 -19.53
CA ALA A 348 -0.04 -0.46 -19.95
C ALA A 348 -1.17 0.50 -19.56
N LEU A 349 -1.07 1.13 -18.39
CA LEU A 349 -2.13 1.91 -17.75
C LEU A 349 -1.71 3.38 -17.54
N ARG A 350 -1.07 3.99 -18.54
CA ARG A 350 -0.55 5.38 -18.51
C ARG A 350 -1.51 6.46 -18.01
N TYR A 351 -2.82 6.23 -18.18
CA TYR A 351 -3.87 7.20 -17.86
C TYR A 351 -4.71 6.78 -16.65
N ALA A 352 -4.38 5.65 -16.00
CA ALA A 352 -5.10 5.17 -14.82
C ALA A 352 -4.35 5.53 -13.53
N VAL A 353 -5.10 5.66 -12.44
CA VAL A 353 -4.52 5.73 -11.10
C VAL A 353 -4.09 4.33 -10.71
N LEU A 354 -2.80 4.14 -10.52
CA LEU A 354 -2.24 2.84 -10.13
C LEU A 354 -2.22 2.65 -8.62
N PRO A 355 -2.35 1.38 -8.16
CA PRO A 355 -2.00 0.95 -6.81
C PRO A 355 -0.67 1.51 -6.34
N GLU A 356 -0.56 1.83 -5.04
CA GLU A 356 0.69 2.35 -4.46
C GLU A 356 1.87 1.40 -4.71
N ALA A 357 1.65 0.08 -4.54
CA ALA A 357 2.65 -0.95 -4.79
C ALA A 357 3.18 -0.93 -6.24
N LEU A 358 2.38 -0.52 -7.22
CA LEU A 358 2.75 -0.44 -8.64
C LEU A 358 3.34 0.93 -9.04
N ASN A 359 3.17 1.95 -8.19
CA ASN A 359 3.84 3.24 -8.35
C ASN A 359 5.32 3.18 -7.96
N GLN A 360 5.68 2.25 -7.07
CA GLN A 360 7.05 2.02 -6.62
C GLN A 360 7.95 1.49 -7.75
N PRO A 361 9.28 1.71 -7.70
CA PRO A 361 10.21 1.23 -8.72
C PRO A 361 10.30 -0.29 -8.79
N ARG A 362 10.17 -0.93 -7.63
CA ARG A 362 10.27 -2.36 -7.41
C ARG A 362 9.01 -2.83 -6.69
N LEU A 363 8.60 -4.06 -6.97
CA LEU A 363 7.48 -4.71 -6.29
C LEU A 363 8.02 -5.86 -5.44
N ASP A 364 7.76 -5.81 -4.13
CA ASP A 364 8.14 -6.90 -3.22
C ASP A 364 7.27 -8.13 -3.43
N GLU A 365 7.82 -9.32 -3.19
CA GLU A 365 7.09 -10.57 -3.37
C GLU A 365 5.84 -10.64 -2.47
N ALA A 366 5.93 -10.10 -1.25
CA ALA A 366 4.81 -10.03 -0.31
C ALA A 366 3.65 -9.16 -0.83
N GLN A 367 3.92 -8.18 -1.69
CA GLN A 367 2.93 -7.24 -2.22
C GLN A 367 2.28 -7.75 -3.53
N LEU A 368 2.81 -8.81 -4.14
CA LEU A 368 2.36 -9.28 -5.44
C LEU A 368 0.88 -9.70 -5.45
N ALA A 369 0.44 -10.41 -4.39
CA ALA A 369 -0.93 -10.87 -4.26
C ALA A 369 -1.92 -9.69 -4.20
N ASP A 370 -1.59 -8.68 -3.40
CA ASP A 370 -2.42 -7.48 -3.23
C ASP A 370 -2.44 -6.66 -4.53
N ALA A 371 -1.29 -6.50 -5.20
CA ALA A 371 -1.21 -5.80 -6.48
C ALA A 371 -2.08 -6.46 -7.57
N ILE A 372 -2.13 -7.80 -7.64
CA ILE A 372 -3.02 -8.51 -8.57
C ILE A 372 -4.48 -8.24 -8.20
N ALA A 373 -4.84 -8.36 -6.92
CA ALA A 373 -6.21 -8.13 -6.46
C ALA A 373 -6.69 -6.69 -6.77
N GLU A 374 -5.83 -5.69 -6.64
CA GLU A 374 -6.15 -4.31 -7.01
C GLU A 374 -6.27 -4.13 -8.54
N LEU A 375 -5.40 -4.75 -9.33
CA LEU A 375 -5.49 -4.72 -10.80
C LEU A 375 -6.76 -5.39 -11.34
N GLU A 376 -7.28 -6.41 -10.66
CA GLU A 376 -8.57 -7.05 -11.01
C GLU A 376 -9.75 -6.08 -10.94
N ASN A 377 -9.65 -5.04 -10.10
CA ASN A 377 -10.68 -4.00 -9.94
C ASN A 377 -10.56 -2.86 -10.96
N LEU A 378 -9.46 -2.81 -11.73
CA LEU A 378 -9.22 -1.76 -12.72
C LEU A 378 -9.71 -2.17 -14.12
N SER A 379 -10.13 -1.18 -14.90
CA SER A 379 -10.50 -1.36 -16.30
C SER A 379 -9.85 -0.29 -17.18
N ASP A 380 -9.50 -0.67 -18.41
CA ASP A 380 -9.00 0.23 -19.45
C ASP A 380 -9.86 0.05 -20.71
N LYS A 381 -10.50 1.13 -21.17
CA LYS A 381 -11.40 1.13 -22.35
C LYS A 381 -12.44 -0.02 -22.36
N GLY A 382 -12.94 -0.40 -21.19
CA GLY A 382 -13.93 -1.48 -21.03
C GLY A 382 -13.36 -2.90 -20.94
N ALA A 383 -12.06 -3.09 -21.13
CA ALA A 383 -11.36 -4.37 -20.91
C ALA A 383 -10.73 -4.43 -19.50
N PRO A 384 -10.56 -5.63 -18.92
CA PRO A 384 -9.85 -5.78 -17.65
C PRO A 384 -8.39 -5.30 -17.75
N ALA A 385 -8.00 -4.36 -16.88
CA ALA A 385 -6.67 -3.76 -16.90
C ALA A 385 -5.57 -4.81 -16.69
N LEU A 386 -5.81 -5.80 -15.82
CA LEU A 386 -4.89 -6.90 -15.54
C LEU A 386 -4.43 -7.64 -16.80
N LEU A 387 -5.34 -7.92 -17.74
CA LEU A 387 -4.99 -8.63 -18.99
C LEU A 387 -3.98 -7.81 -19.81
N LYS A 388 -4.19 -6.50 -19.90
CA LYS A 388 -3.26 -5.61 -20.59
C LYS A 388 -1.89 -5.61 -19.92
N VAL A 389 -1.84 -5.48 -18.59
CA VAL A 389 -0.57 -5.52 -17.85
C VAL A 389 0.18 -6.84 -18.07
N VAL A 390 -0.52 -7.98 -18.03
CA VAL A 390 0.08 -9.30 -18.27
C VAL A 390 0.65 -9.42 -19.69
N GLU A 391 0.00 -8.87 -20.71
CA GLU A 391 0.55 -8.87 -22.07
C GLU A 391 1.84 -8.04 -22.20
N TYR A 392 1.96 -6.94 -21.44
CA TYR A 392 3.21 -6.19 -21.34
C TYR A 392 4.31 -7.00 -20.66
N ILE A 393 4.00 -7.68 -19.55
CA ILE A 393 4.94 -8.58 -18.87
C ILE A 393 5.39 -9.71 -19.81
N ALA A 394 4.46 -10.35 -20.52
CA ALA A 394 4.74 -11.42 -21.47
C ALA A 394 5.63 -10.95 -22.63
N ALA A 395 5.52 -9.70 -23.07
CA ALA A 395 6.36 -9.17 -24.14
C ALA A 395 7.84 -9.03 -23.73
N ALA A 396 8.13 -8.89 -22.43
CA ALA A 396 9.48 -8.61 -21.90
C ALA A 396 10.08 -9.77 -21.06
N THR A 397 9.52 -10.97 -21.10
CA THR A 397 10.01 -12.15 -20.35
C THR A 397 10.19 -13.36 -21.25
N GLU A 398 10.95 -14.35 -20.77
CA GLU A 398 11.08 -15.65 -21.43
C GLU A 398 9.80 -16.50 -21.31
N GLN A 399 8.98 -16.27 -20.28
CA GLN A 399 7.69 -16.94 -20.02
C GLN A 399 6.53 -16.43 -20.90
N ARG A 400 6.86 -15.84 -22.05
CA ARG A 400 5.90 -15.20 -22.96
C ARG A 400 4.73 -16.11 -23.33
N ASP A 401 5.03 -17.34 -23.71
CA ASP A 401 4.03 -18.25 -24.28
C ASP A 401 3.05 -18.74 -23.21
N ASP A 402 3.53 -19.00 -22.00
CA ASP A 402 2.68 -19.40 -20.87
C ASP A 402 1.77 -18.25 -20.44
N LEU A 403 2.31 -17.04 -20.29
CA LEU A 403 1.52 -15.85 -19.94
C LEU A 403 0.48 -15.49 -21.01
N ARG A 404 0.81 -15.66 -22.30
CA ARG A 404 -0.13 -15.44 -23.43
C ARG A 404 -1.19 -16.52 -23.55
N THR A 405 -0.85 -17.75 -23.17
CA THR A 405 -1.81 -18.87 -23.10
C THR A 405 -2.78 -18.63 -21.96
N TRP A 406 -2.28 -18.25 -20.79
CA TRP A 406 -3.08 -17.85 -19.64
C TRP A 406 -4.00 -16.67 -19.97
N SER A 407 -3.47 -15.58 -20.54
CA SER A 407 -4.25 -14.37 -20.85
C SER A 407 -5.36 -14.64 -21.86
N LYS A 408 -5.08 -15.51 -22.85
CA LYS A 408 -6.06 -15.95 -23.85
C LYS A 408 -7.19 -16.75 -23.20
N ALA A 409 -6.87 -17.71 -22.33
CA ALA A 409 -7.88 -18.52 -21.66
C ALA A 409 -8.82 -17.65 -20.80
N VAL A 410 -8.26 -16.72 -20.03
CA VAL A 410 -9.03 -15.76 -19.22
C VAL A 410 -9.88 -14.85 -20.10
N ALA A 411 -9.31 -14.30 -21.18
CA ALA A 411 -10.04 -13.44 -22.12
C ALA A 411 -11.22 -14.18 -22.79
N ASP A 412 -11.00 -15.42 -23.24
CA ASP A 412 -12.02 -16.26 -23.87
C ASP A 412 -13.15 -16.60 -22.87
N ARG A 413 -12.85 -16.81 -21.57
CA ARG A 413 -13.86 -17.00 -20.51
C ARG A 413 -14.67 -15.73 -20.24
N LEU A 414 -14.00 -14.59 -20.16
CA LEU A 414 -14.62 -13.29 -19.87
C LEU A 414 -15.39 -12.71 -21.07
N GLY A 415 -15.26 -13.32 -22.26
CA GLY A 415 -15.88 -12.82 -23.48
C GLY A 415 -15.20 -11.57 -24.05
N VAL A 416 -13.92 -11.35 -23.72
CA VAL A 416 -13.14 -10.24 -24.29
C VAL A 416 -12.83 -10.57 -25.75
N HIS A 417 -13.12 -9.62 -26.65
CA HIS A 417 -12.92 -9.83 -28.08
C HIS A 417 -11.44 -10.01 -28.43
N GLN A 418 -11.13 -10.90 -29.37
CA GLN A 418 -9.75 -11.22 -29.75
C GLN A 418 -8.99 -10.01 -30.31
N ASP A 419 -9.67 -9.09 -30.98
CA ASP A 419 -9.07 -7.86 -31.50
C ASP A 419 -8.51 -6.95 -30.39
N VAL A 420 -9.19 -6.87 -29.25
CA VAL A 420 -8.72 -6.08 -28.09
C VAL A 420 -7.41 -6.68 -27.55
N LEU A 421 -7.37 -8.00 -27.41
CA LEU A 421 -6.17 -8.70 -26.95
C LEU A 421 -5.03 -8.58 -27.96
N ALA A 422 -5.33 -8.63 -29.26
CA ALA A 422 -4.36 -8.44 -30.33
C ALA A 422 -3.78 -7.01 -30.35
N GLU A 423 -4.60 -5.99 -30.11
CA GLU A 423 -4.16 -4.59 -29.95
C GLU A 423 -3.20 -4.45 -28.77
N HIS A 424 -3.57 -5.01 -27.60
CA HIS A 424 -2.72 -5.00 -26.41
C HIS A 424 -1.37 -5.67 -26.65
N ARG A 425 -1.35 -6.82 -27.33
CA ARG A 425 -0.12 -7.53 -27.73
C ARG A 425 0.75 -6.70 -28.66
N ALA A 426 0.15 -6.04 -29.65
CA ALA A 426 0.89 -5.19 -30.59
C ALA A 426 1.51 -3.97 -29.89
N GLU A 427 0.81 -3.36 -28.93
CA GLU A 427 1.36 -2.30 -28.10
C GLU A 427 2.51 -2.78 -27.20
N ALA A 428 2.29 -3.90 -26.50
CA ALA A 428 3.27 -4.53 -25.63
C ALA A 428 4.56 -4.90 -26.38
N GLU A 429 4.46 -5.44 -27.59
CA GLU A 429 5.61 -5.76 -28.43
C GLU A 429 6.37 -4.51 -28.89
N ARG A 430 5.65 -3.43 -29.22
CA ARG A 430 6.29 -2.14 -29.54
C ARG A 430 7.02 -1.59 -28.33
N TRP A 431 6.46 -1.73 -27.12
CA TRP A 431 7.13 -1.32 -25.89
C TRP A 431 8.36 -2.16 -25.58
N ALA A 432 8.27 -3.50 -25.63
CA ALA A 432 9.39 -4.39 -25.29
C ALA A 432 10.58 -4.25 -26.27
N LYS A 433 10.32 -3.86 -27.52
CA LYS A 433 11.37 -3.58 -28.52
C LYS A 433 12.02 -2.21 -28.35
N ARG A 434 11.43 -1.29 -27.56
CA ARG A 434 12.03 0.02 -27.31
C ARG A 434 13.15 -0.13 -26.30
N PRO A 435 14.38 0.34 -26.60
CA PRO A 435 15.38 0.47 -25.56
C PRO A 435 14.84 1.40 -24.47
N ALA A 436 15.09 1.04 -23.20
CA ALA A 436 14.73 1.91 -22.10
C ALA A 436 15.55 3.21 -22.23
N SER A 437 14.89 4.31 -22.59
CA SER A 437 15.53 5.62 -22.62
C SER A 437 15.87 6.02 -21.19
N PRO A 438 17.13 6.36 -20.86
CA PRO A 438 17.48 6.78 -19.52
C PRO A 438 16.73 8.06 -19.14
N VAL A 439 16.61 8.28 -17.83
CA VAL A 439 15.99 9.50 -17.31
C VAL A 439 16.98 10.65 -17.52
N SER A 440 16.57 11.61 -18.34
CA SER A 440 17.35 12.80 -18.64
C SER A 440 17.25 13.79 -17.49
N ARG A 441 16.03 13.98 -16.95
CA ARG A 441 15.74 14.91 -15.86
C ARG A 441 14.59 14.47 -14.96
N VAL A 442 14.64 14.93 -13.71
CA VAL A 442 13.49 14.98 -12.79
C VAL A 442 13.02 16.43 -12.72
N VAL A 443 11.76 16.71 -13.02
CA VAL A 443 11.19 18.07 -12.95
C VAL A 443 10.25 18.16 -11.76
N MET A 444 10.57 19.03 -10.82
CA MET A 444 9.71 19.32 -9.66
C MET A 444 9.09 20.70 -9.83
N SER A 445 7.78 20.76 -10.04
CA SER A 445 7.04 22.02 -10.06
C SER A 445 6.64 22.38 -8.64
N LEU A 446 6.99 23.59 -8.20
CA LEU A 446 6.77 24.08 -6.85
C LEU A 446 5.88 25.32 -6.86
N GLU A 447 4.75 25.25 -6.17
CA GLU A 447 3.82 26.37 -6.01
C GLU A 447 3.64 26.68 -4.52
N ARG A 448 3.75 27.96 -4.14
CA ARG A 448 3.55 28.38 -2.75
C ARG A 448 2.07 28.42 -2.41
N ASP A 449 1.69 27.86 -1.27
CA ASP A 449 0.33 27.97 -0.76
C ASP A 449 0.17 29.27 0.03
N GLU A 450 -0.25 30.34 -0.64
CA GLU A 450 -0.42 31.67 -0.02
C GLU A 450 -1.46 31.68 1.11
N ALA A 451 -2.40 30.72 1.12
CA ALA A 451 -3.44 30.61 2.12
C ALA A 451 -2.97 29.99 3.45
N ALA A 452 -1.82 29.30 3.46
CA ALA A 452 -1.39 28.50 4.61
C ALA A 452 -0.75 29.31 5.75
N GLY A 453 -0.44 30.61 5.55
CA GLY A 453 0.18 31.49 6.55
C GLY A 453 1.65 31.16 6.90
N GLU A 454 2.03 29.89 6.84
CA GLU A 454 3.39 29.34 6.99
C GLU A 454 4.02 29.03 5.62
N GLU A 455 5.34 28.78 5.58
CA GLU A 455 6.01 28.32 4.35
C GLU A 455 5.57 26.90 3.98
N ARG A 456 4.49 26.79 3.20
CA ARG A 456 4.00 25.53 2.65
C ARG A 456 3.87 25.58 1.13
N TYR A 457 4.02 24.41 0.51
CA TYR A 457 4.12 24.26 -0.93
C TYR A 457 3.28 23.11 -1.43
N ARG A 458 2.70 23.29 -2.62
CA ARG A 458 2.18 22.19 -3.44
C ARG A 458 3.26 21.81 -4.43
N CYS A 459 3.56 20.51 -4.52
CA CYS A 459 4.60 20.01 -5.41
C CYS A 459 4.07 18.94 -6.35
N ARG A 460 4.54 18.97 -7.60
CA ARG A 460 4.35 17.92 -8.61
C ARG A 460 5.71 17.43 -9.07
N ILE A 461 5.88 16.12 -9.24
CA ILE A 461 7.17 15.55 -9.68
C ILE A 461 6.96 14.73 -10.96
N LEU A 462 7.73 15.08 -11.99
CA LEU A 462 7.77 14.44 -13.29
C LEU A 462 9.16 13.83 -13.56
N LEU A 463 9.20 12.70 -14.24
CA LEU A 463 10.41 12.18 -14.89
C LEU A 463 10.36 12.51 -16.37
N VAL A 464 11.46 12.99 -16.92
CA VAL A 464 11.65 13.25 -18.36
C VAL A 464 12.79 12.36 -18.84
N ARG A 465 12.57 11.68 -19.97
CA ARG A 465 13.56 10.80 -20.61
C ARG A 465 14.20 11.48 -21.82
N ASP A 466 15.34 10.95 -22.27
CA ASP A 466 16.04 11.48 -23.46
C ASP A 466 15.19 11.42 -24.74
N ASP A 467 14.26 10.47 -24.82
CA ASP A 467 13.30 10.37 -25.94
C ASP A 467 12.14 11.39 -25.88
N GLY A 468 12.15 12.29 -24.90
CA GLY A 468 11.14 13.32 -24.69
C GLY A 468 9.85 12.83 -24.03
N THR A 469 9.74 11.53 -23.72
CA THR A 469 8.61 11.01 -22.92
C THR A 469 8.71 11.48 -21.47
N HIS A 470 7.56 11.59 -20.81
CA HIS A 470 7.51 11.94 -19.40
C HIS A 470 6.50 11.11 -18.63
N ARG A 471 6.75 10.98 -17.33
CA ARG A 471 5.90 10.26 -16.38
C ARG A 471 5.68 11.12 -15.14
N VAL A 472 4.45 11.16 -14.63
CA VAL A 472 4.17 11.74 -13.32
C VAL A 472 4.51 10.72 -12.23
N LEU A 473 5.39 11.09 -11.29
CA LEU A 473 5.66 10.31 -10.08
C LEU A 473 4.76 10.72 -8.93
N LYS A 474 4.50 12.03 -8.83
CA LYS A 474 3.68 12.60 -7.76
C LYS A 474 2.80 13.69 -8.33
N GLU A 475 1.48 13.51 -8.22
CA GLU A 475 0.51 14.55 -8.60
C GLU A 475 0.38 15.62 -7.53
N VAL A 476 -0.19 16.76 -7.92
CA VAL A 476 -0.50 17.85 -6.99
C VAL A 476 -1.56 17.36 -6.00
N GLU A 477 -1.13 17.09 -4.76
CA GLU A 477 -2.05 16.80 -3.66
C GLU A 477 -2.78 18.07 -3.22
N SER A 478 -4.00 17.91 -2.68
CA SER A 478 -4.78 19.02 -2.11
C SER A 478 -4.12 19.63 -0.87
N VAL A 479 -3.28 18.85 -0.17
CA VAL A 479 -2.60 19.24 1.06
C VAL A 479 -1.21 19.83 0.76
N SER A 480 -0.94 21.02 1.30
CA SER A 480 0.36 21.68 1.17
C SER A 480 1.39 21.15 2.18
N LYS A 481 2.62 21.00 1.71
CA LYS A 481 3.76 20.36 2.39
C LYS A 481 4.77 21.39 2.86
N THR A 482 5.43 21.11 3.99
CA THR A 482 6.59 21.85 4.48
C THR A 482 7.82 21.63 3.58
N PRO A 483 8.86 22.50 3.63
CA PRO A 483 10.12 22.29 2.92
C PRO A 483 10.74 20.91 3.13
N GLN A 484 10.69 20.40 4.35
CA GLN A 484 11.22 19.08 4.72
C GLN A 484 10.44 17.94 4.05
N GLU A 485 9.11 18.00 4.07
CA GLU A 485 8.25 17.01 3.42
C GLU A 485 8.44 17.01 1.89
N VAL A 486 8.57 18.20 1.27
CA VAL A 486 8.88 18.32 -0.16
C VAL A 486 10.25 17.70 -0.47
N ALA A 487 11.26 17.95 0.37
CA ALA A 487 12.59 17.36 0.21
C ALA A 487 12.56 15.82 0.33
N SER A 488 11.79 15.26 1.27
CA SER A 488 11.58 13.81 1.36
C SER A 488 10.95 13.24 0.09
N CYS A 489 9.88 13.86 -0.40
CA CYS A 489 9.21 13.44 -1.64
C CYS A 489 10.17 13.45 -2.84
N LEU A 490 11.01 14.47 -2.95
CA LEU A 490 12.00 14.55 -4.02
C LEU A 490 13.10 13.50 -3.86
N SER A 491 13.58 13.26 -2.64
CA SER A 491 14.61 12.25 -2.37
C SER A 491 14.14 10.85 -2.77
N GLU A 492 12.92 10.48 -2.40
CA GLU A 492 12.28 9.22 -2.82
C GLU A 492 12.18 9.12 -4.35
N ALA A 493 11.77 10.20 -5.02
CA ALA A 493 11.68 10.25 -6.47
C ALA A 493 13.06 10.10 -7.15
N VAL A 494 14.11 10.72 -6.61
CA VAL A 494 15.47 10.60 -7.14
C VAL A 494 16.05 9.21 -6.89
N PHE A 495 15.78 8.61 -5.73
CA PHE A 495 16.16 7.23 -5.44
C PHE A 495 15.49 6.27 -6.43
N ALA A 496 14.19 6.44 -6.68
CA ALA A 496 13.44 5.69 -7.68
C ALA A 496 14.05 5.77 -9.09
N VAL A 497 14.61 6.92 -9.48
CA VAL A 497 15.26 7.10 -10.79
C VAL A 497 16.55 6.30 -10.93
N ARG A 498 17.34 6.18 -9.86
CA ARG A 498 18.59 5.39 -9.89
C ARG A 498 18.32 3.91 -10.19
N GLU A 499 17.13 3.46 -9.83
CA GLU A 499 16.65 2.10 -10.03
C GLU A 499 15.97 1.90 -11.41
N GLU A 500 15.84 2.94 -12.22
CA GLU A 500 15.25 2.81 -13.55
C GLU A 500 16.23 2.14 -14.54
N PRO A 501 15.76 1.19 -15.35
CA PRO A 501 16.61 0.51 -16.32
C PRO A 501 17.16 1.46 -17.36
N GLY A 502 18.44 1.30 -17.68
CA GLY A 502 19.20 2.19 -18.56
C GLY A 502 19.87 3.38 -17.86
N GLN A 503 19.55 3.65 -16.58
CA GLN A 503 20.15 4.78 -15.84
C GLN A 503 21.65 4.56 -15.53
N GLY A 504 22.03 3.32 -15.17
CA GLY A 504 23.40 2.97 -14.76
C GLY A 504 23.88 3.83 -13.59
N ASP A 505 25.16 4.20 -13.60
CA ASP A 505 25.78 5.08 -12.59
C ASP A 505 25.54 6.58 -12.83
N THR A 506 24.60 6.94 -13.72
CA THR A 506 24.36 8.34 -14.10
C THR A 506 23.70 9.10 -12.96
N VAL A 507 24.40 10.10 -12.42
CA VAL A 507 23.88 11.00 -11.39
C VAL A 507 22.63 11.73 -11.92
N PRO A 508 21.45 11.57 -11.26
CA PRO A 508 20.23 12.22 -11.69
C PRO A 508 20.33 13.75 -11.70
N TRP A 509 19.61 14.40 -12.62
CA TRP A 509 19.51 15.85 -12.70
C TRP A 509 18.10 16.33 -12.42
N VAL A 510 17.92 17.03 -11.30
CA VAL A 510 16.66 17.66 -10.91
C VAL A 510 16.60 19.11 -11.41
N THR A 511 15.49 19.47 -12.05
CA THR A 511 15.09 20.85 -12.36
C THR A 511 13.92 21.24 -11.46
N VAL A 512 14.08 22.28 -10.65
CA VAL A 512 13.00 22.82 -9.81
C VAL A 512 12.38 24.01 -10.54
N GLU A 513 11.14 23.86 -10.97
CA GLU A 513 10.36 24.94 -11.58
C GLU A 513 9.76 25.82 -10.49
N VAL A 514 10.10 27.12 -10.53
CA VAL A 514 9.67 28.13 -9.57
C VAL A 514 9.11 29.37 -10.28
N ASP A 515 8.30 30.14 -9.54
CA ASP A 515 7.88 31.48 -9.95
C ASP A 515 9.03 32.51 -9.79
N ARG A 516 8.75 33.78 -10.15
CA ARG A 516 9.75 34.86 -10.08
C ARG A 516 10.32 35.08 -8.68
N ASP A 517 9.47 34.94 -7.66
CA ASP A 517 9.86 35.13 -6.26
C ASP A 517 10.60 33.91 -5.70
N GLY A 518 10.36 32.74 -6.28
CA GLY A 518 10.99 31.48 -5.94
C GLY A 518 12.43 31.34 -6.40
N LEU A 519 12.90 32.15 -7.35
CA LEU A 519 14.27 32.11 -7.85
C LEU A 519 15.33 32.33 -6.77
N GLN A 520 15.02 33.09 -5.71
CA GLN A 520 15.94 33.36 -4.60
C GLN A 520 15.74 32.41 -3.39
N ARG A 521 14.83 31.43 -3.48
CA ARG A 521 14.58 30.49 -2.38
C ARG A 521 15.74 29.52 -2.21
N ALA A 522 16.08 29.23 -0.96
CA ALA A 522 17.13 28.29 -0.58
C ALA A 522 16.67 26.83 -0.67
N VAL A 523 16.15 26.42 -1.83
CA VAL A 523 15.69 25.04 -2.07
C VAL A 523 16.81 24.03 -1.86
N ASP A 524 18.05 24.40 -2.18
CA ASP A 524 19.25 23.59 -1.99
C ASP A 524 19.70 23.45 -0.53
N GLU A 525 19.03 24.12 0.42
CA GLU A 525 19.25 23.96 1.85
C GLU A 525 18.18 23.09 2.53
N TRP A 526 17.13 22.68 1.79
CA TRP A 526 16.09 21.83 2.34
C TRP A 526 16.63 20.41 2.57
N VAL A 527 16.38 19.87 3.75
CA VAL A 527 16.84 18.54 4.17
C VAL A 527 15.63 17.61 4.29
N PRO A 528 15.66 16.40 3.69
CA PRO A 528 14.59 15.43 3.85
C PRO A 528 14.52 14.94 5.31
N GLY A 529 13.35 14.46 5.74
CA GLY A 529 13.23 13.74 7.01
C GLY A 529 14.10 12.49 7.04
N ALA A 530 14.61 12.12 8.22
CA ALA A 530 15.40 10.91 8.40
C ALA A 530 14.56 9.69 8.00
N VAL A 531 15.05 8.94 7.00
CA VAL A 531 14.42 7.68 6.58
C VAL A 531 14.86 6.53 7.50
N ASP A 532 16.10 6.59 8.00
CA ASP A 532 16.68 5.68 8.99
C ASP A 532 17.77 6.40 9.81
N ASP A 533 18.08 5.91 11.03
CA ASP A 533 19.10 6.47 11.94
C ASP A 533 20.56 6.19 11.50
N ILE A 534 20.77 5.56 10.34
CA ILE A 534 22.08 5.03 9.92
C ILE A 534 22.96 6.10 9.27
N LEU A 535 22.40 6.97 8.43
CA LEU A 535 23.13 8.04 7.74
C LEU A 535 22.42 9.39 7.93
N PRO A 536 23.17 10.48 8.18
CA PRO A 536 22.57 11.79 8.31
C PRO A 536 21.97 12.24 6.98
N ALA A 537 20.73 12.75 7.02
CA ALA A 537 20.08 13.33 5.86
C ALA A 537 20.90 14.51 5.31
N ARG A 538 21.02 14.59 3.98
CA ARG A 538 21.79 15.63 3.29
C ARG A 538 20.85 16.60 2.55
N PRO A 539 21.21 17.88 2.41
CA PRO A 539 20.40 18.84 1.66
C PRO A 539 20.20 18.47 0.19
N ILE A 540 19.10 18.95 -0.40
CA ILE A 540 18.79 18.80 -1.83
C ILE A 540 20.00 19.26 -2.68
N GLY A 541 20.45 18.39 -3.58
CA GLY A 541 21.53 18.70 -4.51
C GLY A 541 22.94 18.41 -4.00
N ALA A 542 23.09 17.78 -2.83
CA ALA A 542 24.36 17.21 -2.38
C ALA A 542 24.68 15.89 -3.12
N ASP A 543 23.67 15.03 -3.33
CA ASP A 543 23.85 13.69 -3.93
C ASP A 543 23.46 13.60 -5.41
N TYR A 544 22.86 14.67 -5.96
CA TYR A 544 22.38 14.73 -7.34
C TYR A 544 22.45 16.18 -7.86
N ARG A 545 22.39 16.37 -9.18
CA ARG A 545 22.49 17.72 -9.78
C ARG A 545 21.16 18.46 -9.60
N VAL A 546 21.20 19.74 -9.24
CA VAL A 546 19.99 20.55 -9.03
C VAL A 546 20.16 21.91 -9.70
N SER A 547 19.18 22.28 -10.51
CA SER A 547 19.04 23.61 -11.13
C SER A 547 17.64 24.17 -10.96
N LEU A 548 17.53 25.48 -10.95
CA LEU A 548 16.25 26.19 -11.00
C LEU A 548 15.85 26.44 -12.46
N SER A 549 14.53 26.53 -12.70
CA SER A 549 13.95 27.00 -13.95
C SER A 549 12.76 27.90 -13.63
N CYS A 550 12.57 28.95 -14.42
CA CYS A 550 11.41 29.82 -14.34
C CYS A 550 10.62 29.74 -15.66
N PRO A 551 9.57 28.90 -15.72
CA PRO A 551 8.81 28.68 -16.95
C PRO A 551 8.26 29.96 -17.58
N GLU A 552 7.97 30.96 -16.76
CA GLU A 552 7.49 32.25 -17.22
C GLU A 552 8.50 32.98 -18.11
N PHE A 553 9.76 33.07 -17.67
CA PHE A 553 10.82 33.70 -18.46
C PHE A 553 11.19 32.84 -19.67
N ARG A 554 11.25 31.52 -19.52
CA ARG A 554 11.47 30.57 -20.62
C ARG A 554 10.50 30.78 -21.79
N ARG A 555 9.21 31.01 -21.48
CA ARG A 555 8.18 31.28 -22.51
C ARG A 555 8.37 32.64 -23.20
N ARG A 556 8.84 33.65 -22.46
CA ARG A 556 8.96 35.02 -22.96
C ARG A 556 10.17 35.22 -23.88
N SER A 557 11.25 34.48 -23.67
CA SER A 557 12.54 34.67 -24.34
C SER A 557 13.02 33.45 -25.12
N GLU A 558 12.10 32.57 -25.56
CA GLU A 558 12.42 31.29 -26.24
C GLU A 558 13.38 31.45 -27.43
N ASP A 559 13.16 32.45 -28.28
CA ASP A 559 14.01 32.67 -29.47
C ASP A 559 15.40 33.21 -29.11
N ASP A 560 15.48 34.10 -28.11
CA ASP A 560 16.75 34.59 -27.57
C ASP A 560 17.56 33.45 -26.94
N GLN A 561 16.87 32.57 -26.22
CA GLN A 561 17.46 31.42 -25.55
C GLN A 561 18.01 30.42 -26.57
N LYS A 562 17.23 30.06 -27.60
CA LYS A 562 17.70 29.19 -28.70
C LYS A 562 18.92 29.78 -29.41
N ARG A 563 18.92 31.09 -29.66
CA ARG A 563 20.08 31.78 -30.26
C ARG A 563 21.31 31.67 -29.36
N ARG A 564 21.17 31.98 -28.06
CA ARG A 564 22.28 31.93 -27.10
C ARG A 564 22.82 30.52 -26.91
N TRP A 565 21.97 29.48 -26.87
CA TRP A 565 22.43 28.08 -26.87
C TRP A 565 23.26 27.73 -28.09
N ARG A 566 22.86 28.18 -29.29
CA ARG A 566 23.58 27.91 -30.54
C ARG A 566 24.93 28.62 -30.66
N HIS A 567 25.03 29.86 -30.18
CA HIS A 567 26.19 30.72 -30.47
C HIS A 567 27.05 31.06 -29.23
N GLY A 568 26.52 30.84 -28.02
CA GLY A 568 27.02 31.46 -26.78
C GLY A 568 27.75 30.58 -25.80
N ARG A 569 27.95 29.29 -26.10
CA ARG A 569 28.40 28.28 -25.12
C ARG A 569 29.81 28.53 -24.57
N GLN A 570 30.67 29.20 -25.36
CA GLN A 570 32.08 29.41 -25.04
C GLN A 570 32.35 30.73 -24.30
N VAL A 571 31.43 31.68 -24.34
CA VAL A 571 31.61 33.03 -23.76
C VAL A 571 30.84 33.12 -22.45
N THR A 572 31.44 33.76 -21.45
CA THR A 572 30.82 34.00 -20.14
C THR A 572 30.85 35.48 -19.83
N LEU A 573 29.70 36.03 -19.47
CA LEU A 573 29.63 37.36 -18.89
C LEU A 573 29.75 37.22 -17.38
N VAL A 574 30.83 37.73 -16.79
CA VAL A 574 30.99 37.85 -15.35
C VAL A 574 30.72 39.30 -14.98
N VAL A 575 29.70 39.54 -14.16
CA VAL A 575 29.34 40.89 -13.72
C VAL A 575 30.38 41.34 -12.70
N ASP A 576 31.10 42.41 -13.02
CA ASP A 576 32.18 42.97 -12.22
C ASP A 576 31.78 44.35 -11.62
N PRO A 577 32.64 44.98 -10.80
CA PRO A 577 32.34 46.29 -10.20
C PRO A 577 32.10 47.43 -11.22
N ALA A 578 32.47 47.28 -12.50
CA ALA A 578 32.16 48.28 -13.51
C ALA A 578 30.68 48.27 -13.91
N CYS A 579 29.96 47.17 -13.63
CA CYS A 579 28.52 47.08 -13.80
C CYS A 579 27.78 47.60 -12.55
N ASP A 580 27.62 48.92 -12.48
CA ASP A 580 27.02 49.64 -11.34
C ASP A 580 25.48 49.62 -11.29
N SER A 581 24.82 49.17 -12.37
CA SER A 581 23.37 49.31 -12.51
C SER A 581 22.76 48.25 -13.43
N VAL A 582 21.46 47.96 -13.23
CA VAL A 582 20.71 47.04 -14.09
C VAL A 582 20.65 47.53 -15.55
N HIS A 583 20.63 48.84 -15.78
CA HIS A 583 20.65 49.42 -17.12
C HIS A 583 21.94 49.10 -17.87
N ARG A 584 23.08 49.12 -17.17
CA ARG A 584 24.37 48.73 -17.75
C ARG A 584 24.44 47.24 -18.06
N LEU A 585 23.93 46.39 -17.17
CA LEU A 585 23.81 44.94 -17.42
C LEU A 585 22.95 44.66 -18.66
N VAL A 586 21.80 45.32 -18.78
CA VAL A 586 20.90 45.21 -19.94
C VAL A 586 21.60 45.68 -21.22
N HIS A 587 22.38 46.76 -21.15
CA HIS A 587 23.17 47.24 -22.30
C HIS A 587 24.17 46.17 -22.75
N LEU A 588 25.01 45.66 -21.85
CA LEU A 588 26.01 44.62 -22.14
C LEU A 588 25.37 43.37 -22.76
N LEU A 589 24.25 42.89 -22.20
CA LEU A 589 23.53 41.72 -22.70
C LEU A 589 22.84 41.93 -24.06
N ARG A 590 22.67 43.18 -24.51
CA ARG A 590 22.12 43.53 -25.83
C ARG A 590 23.20 43.85 -26.86
N THR A 591 24.37 44.28 -26.42
CA THR A 591 25.51 44.64 -27.28
C THR A 591 26.60 43.58 -27.23
N ASP A 592 27.60 43.75 -26.38
CA ASP A 592 28.87 43.03 -26.39
C ASP A 592 28.72 41.55 -26.02
N HIS A 593 27.67 41.22 -25.27
CA HIS A 593 27.34 39.88 -24.79
C HIS A 593 25.97 39.38 -25.31
N ARG A 594 25.55 39.85 -26.48
CA ARG A 594 24.26 39.51 -27.10
C ARG A 594 23.98 38.01 -27.22
N ASP A 595 25.01 37.23 -27.53
CA ASP A 595 24.88 35.80 -27.79
C ASP A 595 25.39 34.94 -26.63
N THR A 596 25.91 35.53 -25.55
CA THR A 596 26.43 34.80 -24.38
C THR A 596 25.35 33.92 -23.74
N ALA A 597 25.64 32.63 -23.52
CA ALA A 597 24.70 31.69 -22.89
C ALA A 597 24.78 31.70 -21.35
N ARG A 598 25.95 32.04 -20.81
CA ARG A 598 26.26 31.95 -19.37
C ARG A 598 26.56 33.32 -18.77
N VAL A 599 25.83 33.66 -17.71
CA VAL A 599 26.03 34.89 -16.93
C VAL A 599 26.32 34.53 -15.47
N VAL A 600 27.36 35.14 -14.90
CA VAL A 600 27.72 34.99 -13.49
C VAL A 600 27.49 36.33 -12.82
N LEU A 601 26.60 36.37 -11.83
CA LEU A 601 26.25 37.60 -11.13
C LEU A 601 27.07 37.72 -9.84
N HIS A 602 27.90 38.76 -9.76
CA HIS A 602 28.53 39.21 -8.52
C HIS A 602 28.16 40.66 -8.29
N GLY A 603 27.78 41.03 -7.08
CA GLY A 603 27.39 42.39 -6.75
C GLY A 603 26.67 42.48 -5.41
N PRO A 604 26.19 43.67 -5.04
CA PRO A 604 25.54 43.89 -3.76
C PRO A 604 24.17 43.21 -3.69
N ALA A 605 23.79 42.80 -2.48
CA ALA A 605 22.60 41.97 -2.24
C ALA A 605 21.29 42.61 -2.72
N ASP A 606 21.18 43.94 -2.68
CA ASP A 606 20.01 44.71 -3.13
C ASP A 606 19.82 44.67 -4.66
N GLN A 607 20.91 44.54 -5.43
CA GLN A 607 20.89 44.51 -6.90
C GLN A 607 20.70 43.10 -7.48
N GLN A 608 20.90 42.06 -6.68
CA GLN A 608 20.92 40.67 -7.14
C GLN A 608 19.60 40.23 -7.78
N LYS A 609 18.46 40.50 -7.13
CA LYS A 609 17.13 40.14 -7.67
C LYS A 609 16.82 40.90 -8.99
N PRO A 610 16.96 42.24 -9.06
CA PRO A 610 16.81 42.97 -10.33
C PRO A 610 17.70 42.43 -11.47
N TRP A 611 18.97 42.14 -11.19
CA TRP A 611 19.91 41.63 -12.19
C TRP A 611 19.57 40.23 -12.68
N LEU A 612 19.18 39.33 -11.78
CA LEU A 612 18.72 37.99 -12.13
C LEU A 612 17.51 38.04 -13.06
N LEU A 613 16.47 38.79 -12.68
CA LEU A 613 15.26 38.92 -13.48
C LEU A 613 15.53 39.55 -14.85
N ALA A 614 16.37 40.59 -14.91
CA ALA A 614 16.75 41.23 -16.18
C ALA A 614 17.52 40.26 -17.10
N THR A 615 18.42 39.46 -16.53
CA THR A 615 19.23 38.47 -17.26
C THR A 615 18.35 37.38 -17.89
N LEU A 616 17.41 36.81 -17.11
CA LEU A 616 16.47 35.79 -17.60
C LEU A 616 15.47 36.38 -18.62
N ALA A 617 15.00 37.61 -18.40
CA ALA A 617 14.12 38.29 -19.33
C ALA A 617 14.77 38.57 -20.70
N LEU A 618 16.11 38.69 -20.75
CA LEU A 618 16.90 38.81 -21.99
C LEU A 618 17.37 37.46 -22.57
N GLY A 619 16.84 36.36 -22.03
CA GLY A 619 16.96 35.02 -22.58
C GLY A 619 18.26 34.29 -22.26
N ALA A 620 19.06 34.76 -21.29
CA ALA A 620 20.25 34.02 -20.87
C ALA A 620 19.85 32.68 -20.20
N PRO A 621 20.18 31.52 -20.78
CA PRO A 621 19.71 30.23 -20.27
C PRO A 621 20.42 29.74 -19.02
N VAL A 622 21.64 30.20 -18.76
CA VAL A 622 22.45 29.76 -17.62
C VAL A 622 22.86 30.97 -16.78
N VAL A 623 22.41 31.01 -15.52
CA VAL A 623 22.74 32.08 -14.58
C VAL A 623 23.24 31.47 -13.28
N LEU A 624 24.44 31.87 -12.85
CA LEU A 624 25.05 31.43 -11.59
C LEU A 624 25.27 32.65 -10.67
N TRP A 625 24.91 32.52 -9.40
CA TRP A 625 25.20 33.53 -8.39
C TRP A 625 25.39 32.92 -7.01
N ASP A 626 25.99 33.66 -6.08
CA ASP A 626 26.05 33.33 -4.66
C ASP A 626 24.94 34.09 -3.94
N ARG A 627 23.94 33.38 -3.41
CA ARG A 627 22.79 33.99 -2.72
C ARG A 627 23.19 34.73 -1.44
N ASP A 628 24.32 34.37 -0.83
CA ASP A 628 24.85 34.99 0.39
C ASP A 628 25.94 36.04 0.12
N ALA A 629 26.13 36.44 -1.14
CA ALA A 629 27.08 37.50 -1.48
C ALA A 629 26.55 38.87 -1.00
N GLY A 630 27.38 39.57 -0.21
CA GLY A 630 27.12 40.93 0.24
C GLY A 630 27.64 42.00 -0.73
N GLY A 631 28.59 41.64 -1.60
CA GLY A 631 29.25 42.55 -2.53
C GLY A 631 30.15 41.84 -3.53
N HIS A 632 30.86 42.62 -4.35
CA HIS A 632 31.76 42.06 -5.37
C HIS A 632 32.98 41.34 -4.78
N GLU A 633 33.41 41.66 -3.55
CA GLU A 633 34.50 40.94 -2.89
C GLU A 633 34.21 39.44 -2.70
N ASP A 634 32.93 39.06 -2.64
CA ASP A 634 32.50 37.68 -2.46
C ASP A 634 32.60 36.83 -3.74
N ALA A 635 32.95 37.45 -4.88
CA ALA A 635 33.18 36.74 -6.13
C ALA A 635 34.22 35.61 -5.99
N VAL A 636 35.22 35.79 -5.10
CA VAL A 636 36.24 34.78 -4.81
C VAL A 636 35.65 33.47 -4.29
N ARG A 637 34.49 33.51 -3.62
CA ARG A 637 33.85 32.33 -3.04
C ARG A 637 33.33 31.35 -4.10
N LEU A 638 33.07 31.82 -5.33
CA LEU A 638 32.63 31.00 -6.46
C LEU A 638 33.78 30.51 -7.35
N VAL A 639 35.03 30.93 -7.10
CA VAL A 639 36.19 30.56 -7.95
C VAL A 639 36.38 29.04 -8.01
N GLY A 640 36.13 28.32 -6.91
CA GLY A 640 36.21 26.86 -6.86
C GLY A 640 35.26 26.13 -7.82
N LEU A 641 34.20 26.81 -8.30
CA LEU A 641 33.27 26.25 -9.30
C LEU A 641 33.78 26.41 -10.73
N ALA A 642 34.89 27.11 -10.95
CA ALA A 642 35.35 27.55 -12.27
C ALA A 642 34.17 28.03 -13.16
N PRO A 643 33.50 29.15 -12.80
CA PRO A 643 32.29 29.60 -13.48
C PRO A 643 32.47 29.85 -14.99
N ALA A 644 33.68 30.20 -15.42
CA ALA A 644 34.06 30.39 -16.82
C ALA A 644 34.63 29.13 -17.51
N GLY A 645 34.75 28.00 -16.80
CA GLY A 645 35.24 26.73 -17.35
C GLY A 645 34.23 26.02 -18.25
N ASP A 646 34.38 24.71 -18.43
CA ASP A 646 33.44 23.90 -19.21
C ASP A 646 31.99 24.07 -18.74
N LEU A 647 31.07 24.37 -19.67
CA LEU A 647 29.67 24.69 -19.38
C LEU A 647 28.89 23.44 -18.97
N ASP A 648 29.10 22.31 -19.65
CA ASP A 648 28.34 21.08 -19.43
C ASP A 648 28.69 20.43 -18.09
N GLY A 649 29.93 20.58 -17.62
CA GLY A 649 30.35 20.16 -16.29
C GLY A 649 29.93 21.09 -15.14
N LEU A 650 29.31 22.26 -15.40
CA LEU A 650 28.97 23.23 -14.34
C LEU A 650 28.00 22.67 -13.28
N PRO A 651 26.88 22.00 -13.64
CA PRO A 651 25.96 21.42 -12.64
C PRO A 651 26.64 20.40 -11.74
N GLU A 652 27.58 19.62 -12.28
CA GLU A 652 28.35 18.63 -11.53
C GLU A 652 29.33 19.29 -10.55
N ARG A 653 29.99 20.39 -10.95
CA ARG A 653 30.84 21.17 -10.05
C ARG A 653 30.04 21.82 -8.92
N VAL A 654 28.83 22.31 -9.19
CA VAL A 654 27.91 22.83 -8.15
C VAL A 654 27.50 21.72 -7.19
N ARG A 655 27.17 20.52 -7.68
CA ARG A 655 26.86 19.34 -6.84
C ARG A 655 28.01 19.00 -5.90
N HIS A 656 29.24 18.88 -6.42
CA HIS A 656 30.42 18.61 -5.59
C HIS A 656 30.65 19.69 -4.54
N PHE A 657 30.52 20.96 -4.91
CA PHE A 657 30.66 22.07 -3.97
C PHE A 657 29.62 22.02 -2.83
N ARG A 658 28.36 21.71 -3.15
CA ARG A 658 27.29 21.53 -2.15
C ARG A 658 27.56 20.31 -1.26
N SER A 659 27.99 19.20 -1.84
CA SER A 659 28.37 17.98 -1.12
C SER A 659 29.47 18.27 -0.08
N ASP A 660 30.54 18.94 -0.50
CA ASP A 660 31.65 19.31 0.38
C ASP A 660 31.23 20.28 1.49
N THR A 661 30.33 21.22 1.16
CA THR A 661 29.79 22.18 2.12
C THR A 661 28.91 21.50 3.16
N ALA A 662 28.08 20.54 2.76
CA ALA A 662 27.24 19.76 3.66
C ALA A 662 28.08 18.91 4.63
N ALA A 663 29.24 18.41 4.20
CA ALA A 663 30.16 17.65 5.05
C ALA A 663 30.93 18.51 6.08
N ARG A 664 30.98 19.84 5.87
CA ARG A 664 31.75 20.79 6.70
C ARG A 664 30.84 21.91 7.22
N TRP A 665 29.78 21.51 7.91
CA TRP A 665 28.78 22.43 8.46
C TRP A 665 29.45 23.48 9.38
N GLY A 666 29.29 24.76 9.05
CA GLY A 666 29.81 25.88 9.86
C GLY A 666 30.93 26.72 9.23
N GLU A 667 31.56 26.24 8.16
CA GLU A 667 32.45 27.08 7.34
C GLU A 667 31.59 28.03 6.47
N ARG A 668 31.83 29.35 6.53
CA ARG A 668 31.20 30.36 5.64
C ARG A 668 31.68 30.18 4.19
N ARG A 669 31.11 29.19 3.49
CA ARG A 669 31.27 28.96 2.05
C ARG A 669 30.11 29.59 1.28
N ALA A 670 30.30 29.87 -0.03
CA ALA A 670 29.25 30.37 -0.92
C ALA A 670 27.96 29.53 -0.86
N ARG A 671 26.83 30.15 -1.24
CA ARG A 671 25.53 29.51 -1.50
C ARG A 671 25.20 29.60 -3.00
N PRO A 672 25.85 28.79 -3.84
CA PRO A 672 25.67 28.87 -5.28
C PRO A 672 24.26 28.47 -5.67
N SER A 673 23.60 29.33 -6.43
CA SER A 673 22.33 29.08 -7.09
C SER A 673 22.52 29.09 -8.59
N LEU A 674 21.92 28.11 -9.27
CA LEU A 674 22.10 27.87 -10.70
C LEU A 674 20.73 27.79 -11.36
N VAL A 675 20.43 28.74 -12.25
CA VAL A 675 19.35 28.58 -13.23
C VAL A 675 19.92 27.88 -14.45
N TRP A 676 19.19 26.86 -14.93
CA TRP A 676 19.51 26.16 -16.16
C TRP A 676 18.24 25.89 -16.98
N GLU A 677 18.01 26.74 -17.97
CA GLU A 677 16.93 26.56 -18.93
C GLU A 677 17.39 25.64 -20.08
N PRO A 678 16.75 24.47 -20.29
CA PRO A 678 17.19 23.48 -21.27
C PRO A 678 17.22 24.02 -22.71
N GLU A 679 18.02 23.40 -23.57
CA GLU A 679 18.07 23.70 -25.02
C GLU A 679 16.83 23.17 -25.76
N GLU A 680 16.31 22.02 -25.33
CA GLU A 680 15.09 21.41 -25.86
C GLU A 680 13.89 21.66 -24.95
N ARG A 681 12.67 21.58 -25.52
CA ARG A 681 11.43 21.82 -24.76
C ARG A 681 11.21 20.70 -23.75
N HIS A 682 11.14 21.06 -22.46
CA HIS A 682 10.54 20.17 -21.46
C HIS A 682 9.04 19.96 -21.79
N PRO A 683 8.50 18.75 -21.52
CA PRO A 683 7.07 18.53 -21.61
C PRO A 683 6.32 19.51 -20.71
N ARG A 684 5.14 19.94 -21.16
CA ARG A 684 4.35 20.96 -20.47
C ARG A 684 3.95 20.45 -19.08
N SER A 685 4.16 21.27 -18.06
CA SER A 685 3.65 21.06 -16.70
C SER A 685 2.15 21.35 -16.59
N GLU A 686 1.50 21.81 -17.66
CA GLU A 686 0.04 22.01 -17.71
C GLU A 686 -0.68 20.66 -17.59
N SER A 687 -1.59 20.56 -16.62
CA SER A 687 -2.60 19.52 -16.63
C SER A 687 -3.33 19.59 -17.96
N LEU A 688 -3.23 18.54 -18.77
CA LEU A 688 -4.25 18.27 -19.78
C LEU A 688 -5.54 18.05 -19.00
N LEU A 689 -6.25 19.12 -18.70
CA LEU A 689 -7.68 19.07 -18.48
C LEU A 689 -8.25 18.55 -19.80
N LEU A 690 -8.39 17.23 -19.90
CA LEU A 690 -9.36 16.64 -20.80
C LEU A 690 -10.65 17.41 -20.54
N ALA A 691 -11.05 18.21 -21.51
CA ALA A 691 -12.38 18.78 -21.51
C ALA A 691 -13.31 17.59 -21.39
N ASP A 692 -13.96 17.50 -20.24
CA ASP A 692 -15.04 16.57 -19.97
C ASP A 692 -16.01 16.68 -21.16
N PRO A 693 -16.28 15.60 -21.94
CA PRO A 693 -17.26 15.65 -23.00
C PRO A 693 -18.66 15.63 -22.39
N ALA A 694 -18.97 16.65 -21.58
CA ALA A 694 -20.28 16.87 -21.03
C ALA A 694 -20.98 17.96 -21.86
N ARG A 695 -21.93 17.47 -22.66
CA ARG A 695 -23.08 18.14 -23.30
C ARG A 695 -22.98 18.15 -24.82
N GLY A 696 -23.62 17.13 -25.40
CA GLY A 696 -24.20 17.23 -26.73
C GLY A 696 -24.95 18.56 -26.84
N THR A 697 -24.48 19.38 -27.75
CA THR A 697 -25.23 20.51 -28.27
C THR A 697 -26.46 19.94 -28.97
N ASN A 698 -27.58 19.89 -28.25
CA ASN A 698 -28.88 20.04 -28.89
C ASN A 698 -28.91 21.44 -29.48
N ALA A 699 -28.62 21.54 -30.77
CA ALA A 699 -29.05 22.64 -31.61
C ALA A 699 -29.96 22.03 -32.68
N SER A 700 -31.17 22.58 -32.68
CA SER A 700 -32.29 22.48 -33.59
C SER A 700 -32.03 21.97 -35.00
#